data_AF-A0A0J9E8T3-F1
#
_entry.id   AF-A0A0J9E8T3-F1
#
_cell.length_a   1.000
_cell.length_b   1.000
_cell.length_c   1.000
_cell.angle_alpha   90.00
_cell.angle_beta   90.00
_cell.angle_gamma   90.00
#
_symmetry.space_group_name_H-M   'P 1'
#
loop_
_entity.id
_entity.type
_entity.pdbx_description
1 polymer ?
#
loop_
_entity_poly.entity_id
_entity_poly.type
_entity_poly.pdbx_seq_one_letter_code
_entity_poly.pdbx_strand_id
1 'polypeptide(L)'
;MQQILKLIAICVVAVLPLGPVAAQDAEAPIQQLLQEHGDIIAKSSRKTIAPAIDALAASGLAEAQAVLERWQAKEMWRNKETGLFVYGTKTKKELAAFDFASGAEIGTFPTKEFKQLKPNSGIRGMIGAALVQFQLNAPDPVARATALDAIERDAEPAHLTALRGAIEGEADAGLKARKARLERLLTIRFAEGDAERIAAIEGFAGDLGVDVRATLNPLVVTEIAFADAAPDGPEVARLITLGEATLSRRDAYDMLVAAELAPPRLDADAKRTALIENISDGQVAGVQVASLSTEAARDIAYAKLAERGLAAPAATEAQIDAALAQRTFFERYTGATPSVAVAALSVLQSIEAKVAVNQTADLALDAISLASIYFLAAIGLAITFGVMRVINMAHGEFIMMGAYTGYVVQLFVPNYTMSIILAIPLAFAVTFAAGVAMERLVIRWLYHRPLETLLATFGISIALQQIAKNIFGTQARPLTAPGWLDGSLVFNDIVSISYIRIAIFVLALLFLALFLFVMNRTRLGLEVRAVTQNPRMAASMGINPDRINMLTFGFGSGIAGIAGVAIGLYAKVTSEMGADYIVQSFMTVVVGGVGNIWGTLLGASMVGVFQKGVEWLNPSNTLAAQTYMILFVILFIQFRPRGIIALKGRAAEA
;
A
#
# COMPACT_ATOMS: atom_id res chain seq x y z
N MET A 1 -25.78 -0.94 -82.33
CA MET A 1 -25.58 -1.03 -80.86
C MET A 1 -24.26 -0.36 -80.42
N GLN A 2 -24.03 0.91 -80.79
CA GLN A 2 -22.95 1.75 -80.22
C GLN A 2 -23.16 3.27 -80.44
N GLN A 3 -24.35 3.70 -80.89
CA GLN A 3 -24.68 5.12 -81.14
C GLN A 3 -25.93 5.63 -80.39
N ILE A 4 -26.57 4.79 -79.55
CA ILE A 4 -27.75 5.18 -78.76
C ILE A 4 -27.39 5.49 -77.29
N LEU A 5 -26.16 5.17 -76.85
CA LEU A 5 -25.72 5.40 -75.46
C LEU A 5 -25.06 6.77 -75.19
N LYS A 6 -24.86 7.62 -76.22
CA LYS A 6 -24.18 8.93 -76.07
C LYS A 6 -25.10 10.15 -76.16
N LEU A 7 -26.41 9.98 -76.38
CA LEU A 7 -27.36 11.10 -76.50
C LEU A 7 -28.27 11.31 -75.28
N ILE A 8 -28.14 10.51 -74.21
CA ILE A 8 -28.88 10.71 -72.95
C ILE A 8 -28.03 11.40 -71.87
N ALA A 9 -26.75 11.69 -72.15
CA ALA A 9 -25.81 12.27 -71.17
C ALA A 9 -25.64 13.80 -71.24
N ILE A 10 -26.38 14.51 -72.11
CA ILE A 10 -26.25 15.97 -72.26
C ILE A 10 -27.66 16.57 -72.40
N CYS A 11 -28.43 16.58 -71.32
CA CYS A 11 -29.60 17.46 -71.14
C CYS A 11 -30.17 17.49 -69.70
N VAL A 12 -29.33 17.29 -68.68
CA VAL A 12 -29.69 17.61 -67.29
C VAL A 12 -28.56 18.45 -66.68
N VAL A 13 -28.44 19.67 -67.19
CA VAL A 13 -27.88 20.81 -66.44
C VAL A 13 -29.08 21.67 -66.09
N ALA A 14 -29.65 21.44 -64.91
CA ALA A 14 -30.34 22.41 -64.07
C ALA A 14 -31.02 21.66 -62.93
N VAL A 15 -30.87 22.20 -61.72
CA VAL A 15 -31.48 21.76 -60.46
C VAL A 15 -30.76 20.57 -59.79
N LEU A 16 -29.51 20.81 -59.37
CA LEU A 16 -29.11 20.36 -58.03
C LEU A 16 -29.95 21.18 -57.03
N PRO A 17 -30.63 20.57 -56.05
CA PRO A 17 -31.20 21.36 -54.98
C PRO A 17 -30.01 21.93 -54.21
N LEU A 18 -29.80 23.25 -54.31
CA LEU A 18 -29.24 24.00 -53.20
C LEU A 18 -30.20 23.71 -52.05
N GLY A 19 -29.83 22.75 -51.19
CA GLY A 19 -30.47 22.62 -49.89
C GLY A 19 -30.47 24.00 -49.24
N PRO A 20 -31.50 24.35 -48.47
CA PRO A 20 -31.55 25.66 -47.83
C PRO A 20 -30.26 25.82 -47.02
N VAL A 21 -29.42 26.78 -47.43
CA VAL A 21 -28.38 27.34 -46.56
C VAL A 21 -29.16 27.87 -45.37
N ALA A 22 -29.15 27.11 -44.28
CA ALA A 22 -29.79 27.55 -43.05
C ALA A 22 -29.04 28.81 -42.63
N ALA A 23 -29.75 29.94 -42.57
CA ALA A 23 -29.18 31.16 -42.06
C ALA A 23 -28.77 30.93 -40.60
N GLN A 24 -27.52 31.20 -40.28
CA GLN A 24 -27.03 31.10 -38.91
C GLN A 24 -27.83 32.05 -38.02
N ASP A 25 -28.40 31.54 -36.93
CA ASP A 25 -29.16 32.35 -35.99
C ASP A 25 -28.20 33.19 -35.13
N ALA A 26 -28.02 34.45 -35.52
CA ALA A 26 -27.14 35.39 -34.83
C ALA A 26 -27.74 35.87 -33.49
N GLU A 27 -29.06 35.74 -33.30
CA GLU A 27 -29.75 36.19 -32.09
C GLU A 27 -29.92 35.07 -31.06
N ALA A 28 -29.55 33.83 -31.40
CA ALA A 28 -29.61 32.70 -30.48
C ALA A 28 -28.83 32.97 -29.17
N PRO A 29 -29.38 32.59 -28.00
CA PRO A 29 -28.76 32.86 -26.69
C PRO A 29 -27.31 32.36 -26.56
N ILE A 30 -27.02 31.16 -27.09
CA ILE A 30 -25.66 30.60 -27.07
C ILE A 30 -24.67 31.44 -27.90
N GLN A 31 -25.16 32.03 -29.00
CA GLN A 31 -24.35 32.84 -29.88
C GLN A 31 -24.08 34.23 -29.29
N GLN A 32 -25.08 34.82 -28.63
CA GLN A 32 -24.91 36.07 -27.88
C GLN A 32 -23.86 35.90 -26.77
N LEU A 33 -23.93 34.80 -26.01
CA LEU A 33 -22.96 34.48 -24.96
C LEU A 33 -21.54 34.31 -25.50
N LEU A 34 -21.40 33.61 -26.63
CA LEU A 34 -20.10 33.44 -27.30
C LEU A 34 -19.54 34.76 -27.84
N GLN A 35 -20.40 35.66 -28.32
CA GLN A 35 -20.01 36.99 -28.78
C GLN A 35 -19.58 37.91 -27.63
N GLU A 36 -20.31 37.89 -26.50
CA GLU A 36 -19.97 38.65 -25.30
C GLU A 36 -18.54 38.38 -24.83
N HIS A 37 -18.13 37.10 -24.84
CA HIS A 37 -16.77 36.67 -24.49
C HIS A 37 -15.83 36.50 -25.69
N GLY A 38 -16.23 36.95 -26.88
CA GLY A 38 -15.61 36.55 -28.14
C GLY A 38 -14.14 36.95 -28.30
N ASP A 39 -13.74 38.07 -27.68
CA ASP A 39 -12.35 38.54 -27.71
C ASP A 39 -11.43 37.74 -26.78
N ILE A 40 -11.95 37.30 -25.64
CA ILE A 40 -11.24 36.45 -24.70
C ILE A 40 -11.05 35.06 -25.31
N ILE A 41 -12.13 34.51 -25.90
CA ILE A 41 -12.11 33.22 -26.61
C ILE A 41 -11.14 33.25 -27.78
N ALA A 42 -11.13 34.33 -28.57
CA ALA A 42 -10.25 34.48 -29.72
C ALA A 42 -8.77 34.71 -29.36
N LYS A 43 -8.47 35.30 -28.18
CA LYS A 43 -7.11 35.42 -27.64
C LYS A 43 -6.59 34.09 -27.08
N SER A 44 -7.49 33.23 -26.56
CA SER A 44 -7.16 31.88 -26.09
C SER A 44 -5.96 31.86 -25.13
N SER A 45 -6.01 32.70 -24.08
CA SER A 45 -4.99 32.79 -23.04
C SER A 45 -5.49 32.17 -21.74
N ARG A 46 -4.73 31.21 -21.18
CA ARG A 46 -5.06 30.54 -19.91
C ARG A 46 -5.35 31.53 -18.77
N LYS A 47 -4.67 32.68 -18.73
CA LYS A 47 -4.83 33.66 -17.65
C LYS A 47 -6.15 34.42 -17.69
N THR A 48 -6.79 34.50 -18.85
CA THR A 48 -7.97 35.37 -19.05
C THR A 48 -9.20 34.60 -19.49
N ILE A 49 -9.08 33.32 -19.85
CA ILE A 49 -10.16 32.52 -20.46
C ILE A 49 -11.24 32.05 -19.49
N ALA A 50 -10.92 31.98 -18.18
CA ALA A 50 -11.81 31.41 -17.17
C ALA A 50 -13.23 31.99 -17.19
N PRO A 51 -13.45 33.33 -17.20
CA PRO A 51 -14.81 33.89 -17.23
C PRO A 51 -15.66 33.43 -18.41
N ALA A 52 -15.05 33.17 -19.58
CA ALA A 52 -15.78 32.70 -20.75
C ALA A 52 -16.23 31.23 -20.61
N ILE A 53 -15.37 30.39 -20.01
CA ILE A 53 -15.68 28.99 -19.75
C ILE A 53 -16.74 28.89 -18.64
N ASP A 54 -16.59 29.67 -17.58
CA ASP A 54 -17.52 29.71 -16.45
C ASP A 54 -18.90 30.22 -16.88
N ALA A 55 -18.96 31.25 -17.73
CA ALA A 55 -20.21 31.75 -18.29
C ALA A 55 -20.92 30.70 -19.16
N LEU A 56 -20.18 29.98 -20.03
CA LEU A 56 -20.73 28.86 -20.81
C LEU A 56 -21.25 27.75 -19.88
N ALA A 57 -20.45 27.36 -18.90
CA ALA A 57 -20.78 26.33 -17.93
C ALA A 57 -22.03 26.69 -17.09
N ALA A 58 -22.14 27.93 -16.62
CA ALA A 58 -23.24 28.40 -15.77
C ALA A 58 -24.48 28.90 -16.55
N SER A 59 -24.43 28.93 -17.89
CA SER A 59 -25.48 29.51 -18.72
C SER A 59 -26.85 28.81 -18.65
N GLY A 60 -26.87 27.52 -18.29
CA GLY A 60 -28.08 26.68 -18.34
C GLY A 60 -28.57 26.34 -19.75
N LEU A 61 -27.81 26.69 -20.79
CA LEU A 61 -28.14 26.43 -22.19
C LEU A 61 -27.85 24.96 -22.55
N ALA A 62 -28.76 24.34 -23.32
CA ALA A 62 -28.61 22.93 -23.74
C ALA A 62 -27.39 22.73 -24.65
N GLU A 63 -27.01 23.77 -25.39
CA GLU A 63 -25.95 23.77 -26.38
C GLU A 63 -24.55 24.00 -25.76
N ALA A 64 -24.49 24.48 -24.51
CA ALA A 64 -23.24 24.84 -23.85
C ALA A 64 -22.25 23.66 -23.74
N GLN A 65 -22.74 22.45 -23.44
CA GLN A 65 -21.93 21.24 -23.42
C GLN A 65 -21.30 20.97 -24.80
N ALA A 66 -22.11 21.03 -25.86
CA ALA A 66 -21.63 20.79 -27.23
C ALA A 66 -20.58 21.83 -27.65
N VAL A 67 -20.77 23.10 -27.27
CA VAL A 67 -19.77 24.16 -27.50
C VAL A 67 -18.44 23.82 -26.85
N LEU A 68 -18.45 23.46 -25.56
CA LEU A 68 -17.25 23.12 -24.81
C LEU A 68 -16.54 21.87 -25.38
N GLU A 69 -17.29 20.81 -25.71
CA GLU A 69 -16.75 19.59 -26.33
C GLU A 69 -16.09 19.88 -27.69
N ARG A 70 -16.79 20.60 -28.58
CA ARG A 70 -16.27 20.96 -29.91
C ARG A 70 -15.07 21.90 -29.82
N TRP A 71 -15.07 22.81 -28.84
CA TRP A 71 -13.93 23.67 -28.59
C TRP A 71 -12.73 22.87 -28.10
N GLN A 72 -12.92 21.95 -27.15
CA GLN A 72 -11.86 21.06 -26.66
C GLN A 72 -11.27 20.18 -27.79
N ALA A 73 -12.13 19.71 -28.71
CA ALA A 73 -11.77 18.93 -29.90
C ALA A 73 -11.09 19.73 -31.01
N LYS A 74 -10.94 21.06 -30.87
CA LYS A 74 -10.39 21.99 -31.88
C LYS A 74 -11.27 22.11 -33.13
N GLU A 75 -12.56 21.90 -32.98
CA GLU A 75 -13.56 21.96 -34.06
C GLU A 75 -14.31 23.29 -34.09
N MET A 76 -14.01 24.21 -33.16
CA MET A 76 -14.64 25.54 -33.07
C MET A 76 -13.89 26.57 -33.94
N TRP A 77 -14.67 27.40 -34.65
CA TRP A 77 -14.17 28.44 -35.56
C TRP A 77 -14.94 29.75 -35.35
N ARG A 78 -14.28 30.88 -35.62
CA ARG A 78 -14.89 32.23 -35.62
C ARG A 78 -14.83 32.84 -37.02
N ASN A 79 -15.96 33.26 -37.56
CA ASN A 79 -16.02 34.00 -38.82
C ASN A 79 -15.33 35.36 -38.65
N LYS A 80 -14.46 35.75 -39.59
CA LYS A 80 -13.66 36.99 -39.50
C LYS A 80 -14.46 38.25 -39.81
N GLU A 81 -15.52 38.14 -40.61
CA GLU A 81 -16.35 39.29 -41.01
C GLU A 81 -17.50 39.51 -40.04
N THR A 82 -18.24 38.44 -39.71
CA THR A 82 -19.44 38.54 -38.85
C THR A 82 -19.13 38.37 -37.37
N GLY A 83 -17.95 37.84 -37.02
CA GLY A 83 -17.59 37.54 -35.63
C GLY A 83 -18.31 36.33 -35.02
N LEU A 84 -19.23 35.69 -35.75
CA LEU A 84 -20.02 34.54 -35.34
C LEU A 84 -19.16 33.28 -35.16
N PHE A 85 -19.51 32.45 -34.17
CA PHE A 85 -18.86 31.18 -33.89
C PHE A 85 -19.62 30.02 -34.55
N VAL A 86 -18.89 29.02 -35.05
CA VAL A 86 -19.42 27.80 -35.68
C VAL A 86 -18.56 26.60 -35.28
N TYR A 87 -19.09 25.39 -35.42
CA TYR A 87 -18.25 24.17 -35.37
C TYR A 87 -18.18 23.51 -36.74
N GLY A 88 -17.11 22.77 -36.99
CA GLY A 88 -16.96 22.11 -38.28
C GLY A 88 -15.64 21.41 -38.50
N THR A 89 -15.67 20.40 -39.36
CA THR A 89 -14.50 19.66 -39.81
C THR A 89 -13.94 20.25 -41.08
N LYS A 90 -12.63 20.49 -41.08
CA LYS A 90 -11.91 21.00 -42.25
C LYS A 90 -11.61 19.88 -43.24
N THR A 91 -12.00 20.07 -44.50
CA THR A 91 -11.64 19.21 -45.63
C THR A 91 -10.83 20.01 -46.66
N LYS A 92 -9.52 19.77 -46.74
CA LYS A 92 -8.57 20.53 -47.59
C LYS A 92 -8.60 22.05 -47.30
N LYS A 93 -9.29 22.85 -48.14
CA LYS A 93 -9.41 24.31 -48.04
C LYS A 93 -10.83 24.77 -47.69
N GLU A 94 -11.74 23.83 -47.49
CA GLU A 94 -13.14 24.06 -47.20
C GLU A 94 -13.48 23.62 -45.77
N LEU A 95 -14.42 24.34 -45.15
CA LEU A 95 -14.97 24.07 -43.83
C LEU A 95 -16.46 23.80 -44.00
N ALA A 96 -16.91 22.60 -43.67
CA ALA A 96 -18.34 22.33 -43.48
C ALA A 96 -18.72 22.91 -42.12
N ALA A 97 -19.42 24.05 -42.12
CA ALA A 97 -19.76 24.82 -40.93
C ALA A 97 -21.18 24.50 -40.46
N PHE A 98 -21.32 24.27 -39.16
CA PHE A 98 -22.56 23.98 -38.48
C PHE A 98 -22.83 25.03 -37.41
N ASP A 99 -24.10 25.34 -37.22
CA ASP A 99 -24.56 26.29 -36.23
C ASP A 99 -24.65 25.64 -34.84
N PHE A 100 -24.15 26.34 -33.81
CA PHE A 100 -24.21 25.83 -32.44
C PHE A 100 -25.62 25.83 -31.85
N ALA A 101 -26.48 26.76 -32.28
CA ALA A 101 -27.85 26.87 -31.76
C ALA A 101 -28.76 25.79 -32.36
N SER A 102 -28.78 25.65 -33.68
CA SER A 102 -29.68 24.71 -34.37
C SER A 102 -29.08 23.34 -34.66
N GLY A 103 -27.75 23.21 -34.65
CA GLY A 103 -27.03 22.01 -35.12
C GLY A 103 -27.13 21.80 -36.64
N ALA A 104 -27.79 22.71 -37.36
CA ALA A 104 -27.98 22.62 -38.80
C ALA A 104 -26.69 22.96 -39.56
N GLU A 105 -26.53 22.34 -40.73
CA GLU A 105 -25.45 22.71 -41.64
C GLU A 105 -25.74 24.11 -42.22
N ILE A 106 -24.85 25.06 -41.95
CA ILE A 106 -24.91 26.41 -42.53
C ILE A 106 -24.41 26.33 -43.98
N GLY A 107 -23.38 25.53 -44.23
CA GLY A 107 -22.84 25.27 -45.56
C GLY A 107 -21.33 25.04 -45.57
N THR A 108 -20.77 24.93 -46.78
CA THR A 108 -19.34 24.73 -46.99
C THR A 108 -18.68 26.05 -47.40
N PHE A 109 -17.71 26.52 -46.61
CA PHE A 109 -17.06 27.82 -46.82
C PHE A 109 -15.54 27.71 -46.97
N PRO A 110 -14.88 28.65 -47.67
CA PRO A 110 -13.43 28.72 -47.69
C PRO A 110 -12.85 28.95 -46.28
N THR A 111 -11.95 28.07 -45.83
CA THR A 111 -11.29 28.18 -44.51
C THR A 111 -10.58 29.51 -44.23
N LYS A 112 -10.26 30.30 -45.28
CA LYS A 112 -9.67 31.64 -45.18
C LYS A 112 -10.60 32.66 -44.48
N GLU A 113 -11.91 32.45 -44.55
CA GLU A 113 -12.93 33.33 -43.95
C GLU A 113 -13.09 33.09 -42.45
N PHE A 114 -12.55 31.99 -41.92
CA PHE A 114 -12.67 31.60 -40.52
C PHE A 114 -11.32 31.56 -39.81
N LYS A 115 -11.33 31.84 -38.51
CA LYS A 115 -10.21 31.62 -37.60
C LYS A 115 -10.51 30.40 -36.73
N GLN A 116 -9.71 29.34 -36.87
CA GLN A 116 -9.82 28.17 -36.01
C GLN A 116 -9.39 28.49 -34.58
N LEU A 117 -10.17 28.04 -33.61
CA LEU A 117 -9.88 28.21 -32.19
C LEU A 117 -9.24 26.92 -31.68
N LYS A 118 -7.95 26.99 -31.35
CA LYS A 118 -7.16 25.86 -30.89
C LYS A 118 -6.76 26.08 -29.43
N PRO A 119 -7.52 25.55 -28.45
CA PRO A 119 -7.11 25.62 -27.06
C PRO A 119 -5.80 24.84 -26.86
N ASN A 120 -4.87 25.42 -26.10
CA ASN A 120 -3.64 24.74 -25.70
C ASN A 120 -3.94 23.67 -24.62
N SER A 121 -2.93 22.93 -24.15
CA SER A 121 -3.13 21.89 -23.12
C SER A 121 -3.78 22.44 -21.84
N GLY A 122 -3.37 23.63 -21.37
CA GLY A 122 -3.92 24.24 -20.16
C GLY A 122 -5.39 24.64 -20.30
N ILE A 123 -5.79 25.23 -21.43
CA ILE A 123 -7.18 25.63 -21.69
C ILE A 123 -8.06 24.39 -21.89
N ARG A 124 -7.56 23.34 -22.54
CA ARG A 124 -8.28 22.06 -22.65
C ARG A 124 -8.51 21.41 -21.28
N GLY A 125 -7.61 21.62 -20.32
CA GLY A 125 -7.80 21.23 -18.92
C GLY A 125 -8.97 21.96 -18.27
N MET A 126 -9.00 23.30 -18.35
CA MET A 126 -10.10 24.12 -17.83
C MET A 126 -11.46 23.79 -18.48
N ILE A 127 -11.49 23.59 -19.80
CA ILE A 127 -12.70 23.13 -20.50
C ILE A 127 -13.11 21.74 -20.02
N GLY A 128 -12.14 20.84 -19.82
CA GLY A 128 -12.38 19.51 -19.27
C GLY A 128 -13.01 19.57 -17.88
N ALA A 129 -12.48 20.41 -16.99
CA ALA A 129 -13.03 20.64 -15.66
C ALA A 129 -14.46 21.20 -15.70
N ALA A 130 -14.75 22.13 -16.61
CA ALA A 130 -16.10 22.64 -16.83
C ALA A 130 -17.06 21.60 -17.42
N LEU A 131 -16.58 20.67 -18.25
CA LEU A 131 -17.39 19.60 -18.83
C LEU A 131 -17.85 18.56 -17.79
N VAL A 132 -17.08 18.38 -16.71
CA VAL A 132 -17.40 17.43 -15.62
C VAL A 132 -18.82 17.62 -15.11
N GLN A 133 -19.28 18.87 -14.90
CA GLN A 133 -20.61 19.12 -14.34
C GLN A 133 -21.75 18.57 -15.22
N PHE A 134 -21.57 18.59 -16.54
CA PHE A 134 -22.56 18.03 -17.48
C PHE A 134 -22.52 16.51 -17.46
N GLN A 135 -21.32 15.93 -17.39
CA GLN A 135 -21.10 14.49 -17.36
C GLN A 135 -21.62 13.85 -16.07
N LEU A 136 -21.65 14.58 -14.94
CA LEU A 136 -22.19 14.09 -13.65
C LEU A 136 -23.66 13.67 -13.71
N ASN A 137 -24.42 14.21 -14.66
CA ASN A 137 -25.84 13.90 -14.87
C ASN A 137 -26.10 13.17 -16.20
N ALA A 138 -25.04 12.68 -16.86
CA ALA A 138 -25.17 11.96 -18.12
C ALA A 138 -26.04 10.69 -17.96
N PRO A 139 -26.86 10.33 -18.96
CA PRO A 139 -27.66 9.09 -18.91
C PRO A 139 -26.79 7.83 -18.74
N ASP A 140 -25.59 7.83 -19.34
CA ASP A 140 -24.64 6.72 -19.28
C ASP A 140 -23.87 6.69 -17.94
N PRO A 141 -23.96 5.61 -17.14
CA PRO A 141 -23.23 5.47 -15.89
C PRO A 141 -21.69 5.48 -16.07
N VAL A 142 -21.16 5.04 -17.22
CA VAL A 142 -19.71 5.05 -17.46
C VAL A 142 -19.19 6.48 -17.60
N ALA A 143 -19.94 7.34 -18.31
CA ALA A 143 -19.65 8.77 -18.39
C ALA A 143 -19.69 9.44 -17.00
N ARG A 144 -20.69 9.11 -16.16
CA ARG A 144 -20.76 9.62 -14.78
C ARG A 144 -19.56 9.16 -13.94
N ALA A 145 -19.17 7.89 -14.03
CA ALA A 145 -18.00 7.36 -13.33
C ALA A 145 -16.70 8.06 -13.76
N THR A 146 -16.54 8.30 -15.06
CA THR A 146 -15.38 9.03 -15.63
C THR A 146 -15.31 10.46 -15.13
N ALA A 147 -16.45 11.13 -14.96
CA ALA A 147 -16.52 12.47 -14.37
C ALA A 147 -16.05 12.48 -12.91
N LEU A 148 -16.43 11.46 -12.11
CA LEU A 148 -15.96 11.31 -10.74
C LEU A 148 -14.44 11.04 -10.68
N ASP A 149 -13.91 10.22 -11.59
CA ASP A 149 -12.45 10.00 -11.71
C ASP A 149 -11.69 11.30 -12.02
N ALA A 150 -12.28 12.18 -12.84
CA ALA A 150 -11.70 13.47 -13.18
C ALA A 150 -11.65 14.40 -11.96
N ILE A 151 -12.74 14.48 -11.19
CA ILE A 151 -12.80 15.28 -9.95
C ILE A 151 -11.78 14.76 -8.93
N GLU A 152 -11.64 13.45 -8.79
CA GLU A 152 -10.69 12.86 -7.84
C GLU A 152 -9.24 13.21 -8.17
N ARG A 153 -8.90 13.34 -9.46
CA ARG A 153 -7.56 13.73 -9.91
C ARG A 153 -7.27 15.22 -9.78
N ASP A 154 -8.22 16.07 -10.14
CA ASP A 154 -8.04 17.53 -10.17
C ASP A 154 -9.35 18.23 -9.77
N ALA A 155 -9.60 18.27 -8.46
CA ALA A 155 -10.79 18.91 -7.92
C ALA A 155 -10.66 20.44 -7.95
N GLU A 156 -11.70 21.10 -8.47
CA GLU A 156 -11.84 22.55 -8.51
C GLU A 156 -13.04 23.01 -7.66
N PRO A 157 -13.07 24.27 -7.19
CA PRO A 157 -14.20 24.78 -6.40
C PRO A 157 -15.57 24.64 -7.08
N ALA A 158 -15.64 24.78 -8.40
CA ALA A 158 -16.88 24.64 -9.18
C ALA A 158 -17.49 23.23 -9.10
N HIS A 159 -16.66 22.20 -8.88
CA HIS A 159 -17.13 20.81 -8.79
C HIS A 159 -17.95 20.53 -7.53
N LEU A 160 -17.74 21.29 -6.45
CA LEU A 160 -18.49 21.10 -5.20
C LEU A 160 -19.99 21.36 -5.42
N THR A 161 -20.33 22.51 -6.02
CA THR A 161 -21.72 22.87 -6.34
C THR A 161 -22.33 21.89 -7.34
N ALA A 162 -21.55 21.48 -8.36
CA ALA A 162 -22.00 20.50 -9.34
C ALA A 162 -22.32 19.14 -8.72
N LEU A 163 -21.50 18.66 -7.78
CA LEU A 163 -21.74 17.40 -7.07
C LEU A 163 -23.01 17.47 -6.20
N ARG A 164 -23.21 18.56 -5.45
CA ARG A 164 -24.41 18.75 -4.62
C ARG A 164 -25.69 18.61 -5.44
N GLY A 165 -25.74 19.23 -6.62
CA GLY A 165 -26.89 19.11 -7.54
C GLY A 165 -27.06 17.72 -8.16
N ALA A 166 -25.98 16.93 -8.28
CA ALA A 166 -25.98 15.65 -8.97
C ALA A 166 -26.21 14.42 -8.06
N ILE A 167 -26.22 14.58 -6.73
CA ILE A 167 -26.36 13.46 -5.76
C ILE A 167 -27.80 12.95 -5.67
N GLU A 168 -28.77 13.85 -5.54
CA GLU A 168 -30.17 13.44 -5.29
C GLU A 168 -30.75 12.65 -6.47
N GLY A 169 -30.43 13.05 -7.70
CA GLY A 169 -30.88 12.42 -8.94
C GLY A 169 -30.12 11.14 -9.34
N GLU A 170 -29.11 10.70 -8.58
CA GLU A 170 -28.36 9.49 -8.92
C GLU A 170 -29.12 8.21 -8.54
N ALA A 171 -29.38 7.36 -9.55
CA ALA A 171 -30.08 6.09 -9.38
C ALA A 171 -29.14 4.95 -8.96
N ASP A 172 -27.87 4.97 -9.37
CA ASP A 172 -26.90 3.93 -9.02
C ASP A 172 -26.37 4.14 -7.59
N ALA A 173 -26.56 3.15 -6.73
CA ALA A 173 -26.18 3.25 -5.31
C ALA A 173 -24.67 3.43 -5.10
N GLY A 174 -23.83 2.82 -5.95
CA GLY A 174 -22.37 2.92 -5.87
C GLY A 174 -21.87 4.29 -6.30
N LEU A 175 -22.36 4.80 -7.44
CA LEU A 175 -22.04 6.14 -7.91
C LEU A 175 -22.59 7.22 -6.97
N LYS A 176 -23.76 7.00 -6.37
CA LYS A 176 -24.33 7.93 -5.37
C LYS A 176 -23.45 8.01 -4.13
N ALA A 177 -22.98 6.88 -3.62
CA ALA A 177 -22.04 6.83 -2.50
C ALA A 177 -20.71 7.53 -2.86
N ARG A 178 -20.20 7.31 -4.08
CA ARG A 178 -18.96 7.96 -4.55
C ARG A 178 -19.12 9.47 -4.72
N LYS A 179 -20.24 9.94 -5.27
CA LYS A 179 -20.59 11.38 -5.36
C LYS A 179 -20.65 12.01 -3.96
N ALA A 180 -21.35 11.38 -3.02
CA ALA A 180 -21.46 11.86 -1.65
C ALA A 180 -20.11 11.90 -0.92
N ARG A 181 -19.24 10.91 -1.15
CA ARG A 181 -17.87 10.90 -0.61
C ARG A 181 -17.04 12.07 -1.17
N LEU A 182 -17.02 12.25 -2.49
CA LEU A 182 -16.28 13.34 -3.14
C LEU A 182 -16.80 14.71 -2.73
N GLU A 183 -18.13 14.88 -2.63
CA GLU A 183 -18.75 16.13 -2.16
C GLU A 183 -18.24 16.50 -0.77
N ARG A 184 -18.16 15.52 0.15
CA ARG A 184 -17.64 15.74 1.49
C ARG A 184 -16.14 16.09 1.48
N LEU A 185 -15.33 15.40 0.67
CA LEU A 185 -13.90 15.73 0.51
C LEU A 185 -13.70 17.15 -0.06
N LEU A 186 -14.51 17.55 -1.04
CA LEU A 186 -14.45 18.88 -1.62
C LEU A 186 -14.97 19.95 -0.65
N THR A 187 -15.96 19.63 0.20
CA THR A 187 -16.44 20.51 1.26
C THR A 187 -15.30 20.87 2.22
N ILE A 188 -14.48 19.90 2.62
CA ILE A 188 -13.31 20.14 3.49
C ILE A 188 -12.32 21.14 2.86
N ARG A 189 -12.14 21.05 1.54
CA ARG A 189 -11.16 21.85 0.77
C ARG A 189 -11.67 23.23 0.37
N PHE A 190 -12.93 23.36 -0.01
CA PHE A 190 -13.45 24.52 -0.76
C PHE A 190 -14.64 25.22 -0.10
N ALA A 191 -15.26 24.66 0.93
CA ALA A 191 -16.36 25.36 1.60
C ALA A 191 -15.84 26.62 2.33
N GLU A 192 -16.63 27.68 2.29
CA GLU A 192 -16.28 28.96 2.93
C GLU A 192 -16.49 28.94 4.45
N GLY A 193 -17.46 28.15 4.92
CA GLY A 193 -17.85 28.10 6.34
C GLY A 193 -17.11 27.03 7.15
N ASP A 194 -16.45 27.44 8.22
CA ASP A 194 -15.74 26.51 9.13
C ASP A 194 -16.65 25.43 9.73
N ALA A 195 -17.89 25.77 10.09
CA ALA A 195 -18.84 24.80 10.65
C ALA A 195 -19.17 23.67 9.66
N GLU A 196 -19.28 24.01 8.37
CA GLU A 196 -19.55 23.04 7.31
C GLU A 196 -18.34 22.15 7.04
N ARG A 197 -17.14 22.75 7.04
CA ARG A 197 -15.86 22.02 6.92
C ARG A 197 -15.67 21.05 8.08
N ILE A 198 -15.91 21.49 9.32
CA ILE A 198 -15.80 20.66 10.54
C ILE A 198 -16.78 19.48 10.46
N ALA A 199 -18.04 19.73 10.11
CA ALA A 199 -19.02 18.65 9.95
C ALA A 199 -18.62 17.63 8.87
N ALA A 200 -18.02 18.10 7.76
CA ALA A 200 -17.50 17.23 6.72
C ALA A 200 -16.28 16.41 7.19
N ILE A 201 -15.38 17.01 7.98
CA ILE A 201 -14.23 16.33 8.59
C ILE A 201 -14.71 15.23 9.55
N GLU A 202 -15.59 15.57 10.50
CA GLU A 202 -16.15 14.64 11.48
C GLU A 202 -16.91 13.48 10.82
N GLY A 203 -17.54 13.73 9.68
CA GLY A 203 -18.20 12.72 8.85
C GLY A 203 -17.26 11.64 8.26
N PHE A 204 -15.94 11.80 8.39
CA PHE A 204 -14.93 10.78 8.03
C PHE A 204 -14.28 10.10 9.24
N ALA A 205 -14.81 10.30 10.46
CA ALA A 205 -14.30 9.60 11.64
C ALA A 205 -14.29 8.07 11.43
N GLY A 206 -13.10 7.47 11.56
CA GLY A 206 -12.88 6.04 11.34
C GLY A 206 -12.96 5.58 9.88
N ASP A 207 -12.84 6.47 8.90
CA ASP A 207 -12.63 6.12 7.50
C ASP A 207 -11.19 5.63 7.27
N LEU A 208 -10.97 4.58 6.48
CA LEU A 208 -9.63 4.02 6.25
C LEU A 208 -8.97 4.53 4.95
N GLY A 209 -9.69 5.36 4.19
CA GLY A 209 -9.28 5.87 2.90
C GLY A 209 -7.99 6.69 2.96
N VAL A 210 -7.16 6.53 1.93
CA VAL A 210 -5.93 7.32 1.76
C VAL A 210 -6.27 8.75 1.31
N ASP A 211 -7.34 8.90 0.54
CA ASP A 211 -7.91 10.16 0.04
C ASP A 211 -8.31 11.13 1.17
N VAL A 212 -8.93 10.61 2.24
CA VAL A 212 -9.29 11.39 3.42
C VAL A 212 -8.04 11.92 4.10
N ARG A 213 -7.05 11.07 4.35
CA ARG A 213 -5.77 11.49 4.98
C ARG A 213 -5.03 12.52 4.12
N ALA A 214 -5.01 12.32 2.80
CA ALA A 214 -4.44 13.29 1.87
C ALA A 214 -5.16 14.66 1.90
N THR A 215 -6.46 14.66 2.20
CA THR A 215 -7.28 15.88 2.32
C THR A 215 -7.09 16.58 3.68
N LEU A 216 -6.92 15.81 4.77
CA LEU A 216 -6.80 16.34 6.13
C LEU A 216 -5.37 16.79 6.49
N ASN A 217 -4.33 16.08 6.02
CA ASN A 217 -2.94 16.38 6.37
C ASN A 217 -2.51 17.83 6.08
N PRO A 218 -2.89 18.47 4.94
CA PRO A 218 -2.57 19.87 4.70
C PRO A 218 -3.20 20.85 5.70
N LEU A 219 -4.28 20.46 6.40
CA LEU A 219 -4.99 21.33 7.35
C LEU A 219 -4.29 21.43 8.72
N VAL A 220 -3.49 20.42 9.07
CA VAL A 220 -2.81 20.31 10.37
C VAL A 220 -1.35 20.73 10.29
N VAL A 221 -0.93 21.36 9.20
CA VAL A 221 0.44 21.90 9.04
C VAL A 221 0.68 22.97 10.11
N THR A 222 1.82 22.88 10.77
CA THR A 222 2.26 23.82 11.79
C THR A 222 3.49 24.61 11.35
N GLU A 223 3.63 25.82 11.88
CA GLU A 223 4.85 26.61 11.82
C GLU A 223 5.28 27.00 13.23
N ILE A 224 6.59 27.11 13.45
CA ILE A 224 7.12 27.59 14.72
C ILE A 224 6.85 29.10 14.81
N ALA A 225 6.18 29.51 15.87
CA ALA A 225 5.91 30.89 16.23
C ALA A 225 6.41 31.17 17.65
N PHE A 226 6.44 32.45 18.02
CA PHE A 226 6.80 32.88 19.36
C PHE A 226 5.91 34.06 19.81
N ALA A 227 5.73 34.19 21.12
CA ALA A 227 5.02 35.30 21.76
C ALA A 227 5.59 35.58 23.15
N ASP A 228 5.22 36.71 23.78
CA ASP A 228 5.59 37.00 25.18
C ASP A 228 5.09 35.91 26.13
N ALA A 229 3.84 35.48 25.94
CA ALA A 229 3.23 34.32 26.57
C ALA A 229 2.54 33.48 25.50
N ALA A 230 2.52 32.16 25.66
CA ALA A 230 1.78 31.30 24.74
C ALA A 230 0.29 31.72 24.70
N PRO A 231 -0.32 31.84 23.51
CA PRO A 231 -1.75 32.05 23.40
C PRO A 231 -2.53 30.92 24.06
N ASP A 232 -3.51 31.26 24.90
CA ASP A 232 -4.49 30.30 25.43
C ASP A 232 -5.58 30.09 24.36
N GLY A 233 -5.25 29.33 23.32
CA GLY A 233 -6.16 29.15 22.19
C GLY A 233 -5.86 27.93 21.32
N PRO A 234 -6.86 27.47 20.54
CA PRO A 234 -6.74 26.32 19.65
C PRO A 234 -5.72 26.50 18.53
N GLU A 235 -5.21 27.72 18.32
CA GLU A 235 -4.14 28.01 17.36
C GLU A 235 -2.81 27.39 17.76
N VAL A 236 -2.60 27.10 19.05
CA VAL A 236 -1.39 26.47 19.57
C VAL A 236 -1.50 24.96 19.47
N ALA A 237 -0.73 24.36 18.56
CA ALA A 237 -0.65 22.92 18.38
C ALA A 237 0.17 22.24 19.48
N ARG A 238 1.33 22.84 19.85
CA ARG A 238 2.25 22.30 20.85
C ARG A 238 3.18 23.40 21.38
N LEU A 239 3.46 23.41 22.69
CA LEU A 239 4.52 24.21 23.29
C LEU A 239 5.90 23.58 23.03
N ILE A 240 6.88 24.41 22.66
CA ILE A 240 8.24 23.97 22.34
C ILE A 240 9.17 24.30 23.51
N THR A 241 9.89 23.28 23.99
CA THR A 241 10.98 23.47 24.95
C THR A 241 12.29 23.66 24.19
N LEU A 242 13.01 24.76 24.47
CA LEU A 242 14.28 25.06 23.81
C LEU A 242 15.34 23.98 24.07
N GLY A 243 16.01 23.51 23.01
CA GLY A 243 17.04 22.47 23.09
C GLY A 243 16.55 21.05 22.81
N GLU A 244 15.25 20.85 22.56
CA GLU A 244 14.75 19.63 21.90
C GLU A 244 15.19 19.58 20.42
N ALA A 245 15.08 18.40 19.80
CA ALA A 245 15.44 18.20 18.39
C ALA A 245 14.63 19.08 17.40
N THR A 246 13.51 19.66 17.85
CA THR A 246 12.58 20.46 17.04
C THR A 246 13.00 21.91 16.84
N LEU A 247 13.64 22.55 17.82
CA LEU A 247 14.12 23.93 17.71
C LEU A 247 15.42 24.13 18.50
N SER A 248 16.50 24.37 17.78
CA SER A 248 17.78 24.67 18.41
C SER A 248 17.78 26.07 19.02
N ARG A 249 18.58 26.28 20.08
CA ARG A 249 18.80 27.60 20.70
C ARG A 249 19.23 28.65 19.66
N ARG A 250 20.02 28.23 18.68
CA ARG A 250 20.51 29.07 17.58
C ARG A 250 19.37 29.52 16.67
N ASP A 251 18.56 28.58 16.20
CA ASP A 251 17.48 28.87 15.26
C ASP A 251 16.38 29.71 15.94
N ALA A 252 16.07 29.41 17.20
CA ALA A 252 15.14 30.21 18.02
C ALA A 252 15.57 31.68 18.11
N TYR A 253 16.86 31.93 18.33
CA TYR A 253 17.37 33.30 18.39
C TYR A 253 17.37 33.97 17.01
N ASP A 254 17.74 33.24 15.95
CA ASP A 254 17.70 33.76 14.58
C ASP A 254 16.28 34.20 14.17
N MET A 255 15.24 33.52 14.66
CA MET A 255 13.84 33.96 14.50
C MET A 255 13.55 35.31 15.17
N LEU A 256 14.10 35.56 16.37
CA LEU A 256 13.96 36.86 17.06
C LEU A 256 14.70 37.98 16.33
N VAL A 257 15.89 37.69 15.78
CA VAL A 257 16.65 38.64 14.96
C VAL A 257 15.91 38.97 13.67
N ALA A 258 15.36 37.96 12.99
CA ALA A 258 14.58 38.16 11.76
C ALA A 258 13.31 38.99 12.00
N ALA A 259 12.75 38.93 13.21
CA ALA A 259 11.62 39.76 13.63
C ALA A 259 12.03 41.14 14.18
N GLU A 260 13.32 41.51 14.10
CA GLU A 260 13.89 42.77 14.60
C GLU A 260 13.70 42.98 16.12
N LEU A 261 13.45 41.90 16.87
CA LEU A 261 13.27 41.94 18.33
C LEU A 261 14.57 41.72 19.11
N ALA A 262 15.63 41.31 18.43
CA ALA A 262 16.94 41.06 19.03
C ALA A 262 18.07 41.45 18.06
N PRO A 263 19.21 41.96 18.54
CA PRO A 263 20.34 42.29 17.68
C PRO A 263 20.96 41.03 17.05
N PRO A 264 21.58 41.14 15.86
CA PRO A 264 22.24 40.01 15.22
C PRO A 264 23.28 39.39 16.13
N ARG A 265 23.43 38.06 16.03
CA ARG A 265 24.44 37.34 16.79
C ARG A 265 25.82 37.80 16.38
N LEU A 266 26.70 37.82 17.36
CA LEU A 266 28.09 38.16 17.16
C LEU A 266 28.84 36.95 16.58
N ASP A 267 29.33 37.08 15.35
CA ASP A 267 30.22 36.07 14.78
C ASP A 267 31.54 36.03 15.57
N ALA A 268 32.01 34.83 15.93
CA ALA A 268 33.13 34.66 16.85
C ALA A 268 34.44 35.22 16.26
N ASP A 269 34.62 35.09 14.95
CA ASP A 269 35.80 35.61 14.25
C ASP A 269 35.71 37.13 14.07
N ALA A 270 34.52 37.66 13.75
CA ALA A 270 34.29 39.11 13.71
C ALA A 270 34.52 39.78 15.09
N LYS A 271 34.04 39.15 16.17
CA LYS A 271 34.28 39.59 17.57
C LYS A 271 35.76 39.66 17.88
N ARG A 272 36.47 38.58 17.57
CA ARG A 272 37.90 38.48 17.83
C ARG A 272 38.66 39.54 17.06
N THR A 273 38.31 39.76 15.80
CA THR A 273 38.92 40.77 14.93
C THR A 273 38.70 42.17 15.50
N ALA A 274 37.46 42.53 15.80
CA ALA A 274 37.12 43.84 16.37
C ALA A 274 37.79 44.09 17.73
N LEU A 275 37.89 43.08 18.60
CA LEU A 275 38.60 43.19 19.88
C LEU A 275 40.10 43.42 19.67
N ILE A 276 40.73 42.77 18.68
CA ILE A 276 42.15 42.92 18.35
C ILE A 276 42.43 44.30 17.74
N GLU A 277 41.60 44.76 16.80
CA GLU A 277 41.75 46.04 16.11
C GLU A 277 41.60 47.24 17.05
N ASN A 278 40.90 47.08 18.17
CA ASN A 278 40.65 48.13 19.15
C ASN A 278 41.49 47.99 20.44
N ILE A 279 42.61 47.27 20.41
CA ILE A 279 43.57 47.25 21.52
C ILE A 279 44.36 48.55 21.54
N SER A 280 44.31 49.27 22.66
CA SER A 280 45.12 50.46 22.93
C SER A 280 45.64 50.41 24.37
N ASP A 281 46.93 50.64 24.57
CA ASP A 281 47.60 50.63 25.87
C ASP A 281 47.36 49.36 26.73
N GLY A 282 47.27 48.20 26.06
CA GLY A 282 47.02 46.91 26.70
C GLY A 282 45.58 46.71 27.20
N GLN A 283 44.65 47.57 26.77
CA GLN A 283 43.23 47.52 27.09
C GLN A 283 42.35 47.55 25.83
N VAL A 284 41.13 47.01 25.94
CA VAL A 284 40.08 47.12 24.92
C VAL A 284 38.88 47.77 25.59
N ALA A 285 38.49 48.97 25.14
CA ALA A 285 37.40 49.77 25.73
C ALA A 285 37.48 49.91 27.28
N GLY A 286 38.68 49.97 27.84
CA GLY A 286 38.92 50.07 29.29
C GLY A 286 38.92 48.73 30.04
N VAL A 287 38.90 47.59 29.35
CA VAL A 287 39.05 46.25 29.92
C VAL A 287 40.46 45.73 29.61
N GLN A 288 41.21 45.29 30.63
CA GLN A 288 42.59 44.82 30.44
C GLN A 288 42.60 43.55 29.57
N VAL A 289 43.47 43.50 28.55
CA VAL A 289 43.58 42.34 27.65
C VAL A 289 43.84 41.03 28.43
N ALA A 290 44.61 41.10 29.51
CA ALA A 290 44.89 39.96 30.38
C ALA A 290 43.63 39.33 31.03
N SER A 291 42.54 40.09 31.15
CA SER A 291 41.25 39.62 31.70
C SER A 291 40.33 39.00 30.65
N LEU A 292 40.65 39.12 29.35
CA LEU A 292 39.86 38.61 28.22
C LEU A 292 40.05 37.09 27.95
N SER A 293 40.59 36.35 28.92
CA SER A 293 40.78 34.90 28.83
C SER A 293 39.46 34.13 28.83
N THR A 294 38.40 34.71 29.39
CA THR A 294 37.05 34.15 29.40
C THR A 294 36.15 34.77 28.34
N GLU A 295 35.17 34.01 27.84
CA GLU A 295 34.21 34.47 26.85
C GLU A 295 33.36 35.65 27.36
N ALA A 296 32.89 35.57 28.61
CA ALA A 296 32.15 36.63 29.27
C ALA A 296 32.93 37.96 29.35
N ALA A 297 34.24 37.92 29.64
CA ALA A 297 35.05 39.13 29.64
C ALA A 297 35.21 39.72 28.22
N ARG A 298 35.32 38.87 27.20
CA ARG A 298 35.33 39.29 25.78
C ARG A 298 34.00 39.90 25.35
N ASP A 299 32.87 39.37 25.83
CA ASP A 299 31.54 39.94 25.60
C ASP A 299 31.40 41.35 26.18
N ILE A 300 31.82 41.53 27.44
CA ILE A 300 31.76 42.83 28.13
C ILE A 300 32.64 43.87 27.41
N ALA A 301 33.84 43.49 26.98
CA ALA A 301 34.73 44.39 26.24
C ALA A 301 34.16 44.76 24.86
N TYR A 302 33.56 43.80 24.16
CA TYR A 302 32.95 44.04 22.85
C TYR A 302 31.70 44.93 22.97
N ALA A 303 30.84 44.71 23.96
CA ALA A 303 29.67 45.54 24.21
C ALA A 303 30.04 47.01 24.43
N LYS A 304 31.12 47.27 25.20
CA LYS A 304 31.66 48.64 25.40
C LYS A 304 32.24 49.25 24.12
N LEU A 305 32.79 48.45 23.20
CA LEU A 305 33.22 48.96 21.88
C LEU A 305 32.02 49.35 21.03
N ALA A 306 30.96 48.53 21.04
CA ALA A 306 29.72 48.82 20.31
C ALA A 306 29.03 50.09 20.84
N GLU A 307 28.97 50.29 22.15
CA GLU A 307 28.43 51.52 22.79
C GLU A 307 29.19 52.79 22.38
N ARG A 308 30.50 52.68 22.13
CA ARG A 308 31.36 53.78 21.69
C ARG A 308 31.34 53.99 20.17
N GLY A 309 30.56 53.19 19.42
CA GLY A 309 30.49 53.22 17.96
C GLY A 309 31.71 52.65 17.24
N LEU A 310 32.58 51.90 17.96
CA LEU A 310 33.84 51.35 17.45
C LEU A 310 33.72 49.88 16.99
N ALA A 311 32.59 49.23 17.24
CA ALA A 311 32.25 47.91 16.74
C ALA A 311 30.77 47.85 16.34
N ALA A 312 30.41 46.93 15.46
CA ALA A 312 29.01 46.72 15.09
C ALA A 312 28.20 46.27 16.34
N PRO A 313 26.94 46.73 16.49
CA PRO A 313 26.08 46.25 17.56
C PRO A 313 25.75 44.77 17.33
N ALA A 314 26.11 43.91 18.28
CA ALA A 314 25.84 42.48 18.23
C ALA A 314 25.53 41.94 19.63
N ALA A 315 24.72 40.88 19.69
CA ALA A 315 24.27 40.30 20.95
C ALA A 315 25.36 39.45 21.63
N THR A 316 25.50 39.63 22.94
CA THR A 316 26.30 38.74 23.82
C THR A 316 25.50 37.48 24.20
N GLU A 317 26.18 36.41 24.62
CA GLU A 317 25.51 35.15 25.02
C GLU A 317 24.48 35.35 26.15
N ALA A 318 24.77 36.22 27.13
CA ALA A 318 23.83 36.55 28.20
C ALA A 318 22.60 37.33 27.70
N GLN A 319 22.76 38.17 26.68
CA GLN A 319 21.64 38.87 26.04
C GLN A 319 20.79 37.92 25.19
N ILE A 320 21.43 36.94 24.54
CA ILE A 320 20.75 35.86 23.82
C ILE A 320 19.86 35.07 24.79
N ASP A 321 20.39 34.65 25.94
CA ASP A 321 19.61 33.90 26.94
C ASP A 321 18.47 34.71 27.53
N ALA A 322 18.71 35.99 27.83
CA ALA A 322 17.67 36.88 28.34
C ALA A 322 16.55 37.10 27.31
N ALA A 323 16.89 37.26 26.02
CA ALA A 323 15.92 37.43 24.95
C ALA A 323 15.08 36.17 24.72
N LEU A 324 15.71 34.98 24.77
CA LEU A 324 15.02 33.71 24.64
C LEU A 324 14.11 33.42 25.85
N ALA A 325 14.54 33.76 27.07
CA ALA A 325 13.76 33.53 28.29
C ALA A 325 12.48 34.40 28.38
N GLN A 326 12.42 35.50 27.64
CA GLN A 326 11.25 36.38 27.58
C GLN A 326 10.18 35.90 26.59
N ARG A 327 10.47 34.84 25.82
CA ARG A 327 9.59 34.38 24.74
C ARG A 327 9.20 32.93 24.95
N THR A 328 7.94 32.64 24.68
CA THR A 328 7.45 31.27 24.59
C THR A 328 7.37 30.88 23.12
N PHE A 329 8.02 29.78 22.76
CA PHE A 329 7.99 29.21 21.42
C PHE A 329 6.94 28.11 21.35
N PHE A 330 6.19 28.07 20.26
CA PHE A 330 5.12 27.10 20.07
C PHE A 330 4.88 26.83 18.58
N GLU A 331 4.32 25.67 18.29
CA GLU A 331 3.82 25.34 16.96
C GLU A 331 2.41 25.91 16.79
N ARG A 332 2.20 26.68 15.73
CA ARG A 332 0.91 27.27 15.37
C ARG A 332 0.37 26.66 14.09
N TYR A 333 -0.91 26.32 14.05
CA TYR A 333 -1.55 25.85 12.81
C TYR A 333 -1.58 26.95 11.75
N THR A 334 -1.18 26.60 10.52
CA THR A 334 -1.18 27.52 9.36
C THR A 334 -1.97 26.98 8.17
N GLY A 335 -2.28 25.68 8.15
CA GLY A 335 -3.00 25.03 7.07
C GLY A 335 -4.51 25.34 7.00
N ALA A 336 -5.12 25.73 8.12
CA ALA A 336 -6.54 26.07 8.23
C ALA A 336 -6.79 26.98 9.44
N THR A 337 -8.04 27.38 9.64
CA THR A 337 -8.44 28.02 10.90
C THR A 337 -8.24 27.04 12.07
N PRO A 338 -7.93 27.53 13.28
CA PRO A 338 -7.62 26.67 14.42
C PRO A 338 -8.69 25.61 14.74
N SER A 339 -9.96 25.98 14.64
CA SER A 339 -11.10 25.07 14.85
C SER A 339 -11.13 23.92 13.84
N VAL A 340 -10.90 24.23 12.56
CA VAL A 340 -10.84 23.24 11.47
C VAL A 340 -9.61 22.33 11.62
N ALA A 341 -8.45 22.91 11.97
CA ALA A 341 -7.21 22.15 12.19
C ALA A 341 -7.34 21.16 13.36
N VAL A 342 -7.93 21.59 14.48
CA VAL A 342 -8.19 20.72 15.65
C VAL A 342 -9.15 19.59 15.30
N ALA A 343 -10.24 19.89 14.57
CA ALA A 343 -11.17 18.87 14.09
C ALA A 343 -10.45 17.86 13.17
N ALA A 344 -9.65 18.34 12.20
CA ALA A 344 -8.87 17.49 11.30
C ALA A 344 -7.89 16.59 12.06
N LEU A 345 -7.18 17.12 13.06
CA LEU A 345 -6.26 16.34 13.89
C LEU A 345 -7.00 15.24 14.66
N SER A 346 -8.13 15.56 15.28
CA SER A 346 -8.92 14.58 16.04
C SER A 346 -9.39 13.42 15.16
N VAL A 347 -9.83 13.72 13.93
CA VAL A 347 -10.26 12.71 12.97
C VAL A 347 -9.06 11.92 12.45
N LEU A 348 -7.93 12.57 12.11
CA LEU A 348 -6.70 11.88 11.72
C LEU A 348 -6.25 10.87 12.78
N GLN A 349 -6.24 11.27 14.06
CA GLN A 349 -5.90 10.35 15.16
C GLN A 349 -6.88 9.17 15.26
N SER A 350 -8.18 9.41 15.07
CA SER A 350 -9.18 8.34 15.04
C SER A 350 -8.96 7.36 13.88
N ILE A 351 -8.58 7.89 12.71
CA ILE A 351 -8.28 7.12 11.51
C ILE A 351 -7.01 6.30 11.74
N GLU A 352 -5.94 6.90 12.24
CA GLU A 352 -4.68 6.22 12.54
C GLU A 352 -4.87 5.10 13.55
N ALA A 353 -5.64 5.32 14.63
CA ALA A 353 -5.96 4.28 15.59
C ALA A 353 -6.70 3.10 14.93
N LYS A 354 -7.66 3.38 14.06
CA LYS A 354 -8.41 2.33 13.35
C LYS A 354 -7.56 1.63 12.30
N VAL A 355 -6.69 2.35 11.59
CA VAL A 355 -5.70 1.78 10.65
C VAL A 355 -4.76 0.85 11.40
N ALA A 356 -4.23 1.25 12.56
CA ALA A 356 -3.35 0.43 13.38
C ALA A 356 -4.04 -0.86 13.87
N VAL A 357 -5.30 -0.79 14.29
CA VAL A 357 -6.09 -1.98 14.65
C VAL A 357 -6.26 -2.92 13.47
N ASN A 358 -6.58 -2.39 12.28
CA ASN A 358 -6.73 -3.20 11.07
C ASN A 358 -5.40 -3.82 10.62
N GLN A 359 -4.31 -3.07 10.63
CA GLN A 359 -2.97 -3.60 10.34
C GLN A 359 -2.55 -4.70 11.32
N THR A 360 -2.90 -4.55 12.60
CA THR A 360 -2.65 -5.58 13.62
C THR A 360 -3.48 -6.84 13.34
N ALA A 361 -4.74 -6.68 12.94
CA ALA A 361 -5.60 -7.80 12.56
C ALA A 361 -5.08 -8.52 11.31
N ASP A 362 -4.65 -7.79 10.29
CA ASP A 362 -4.03 -8.33 9.08
C ASP A 362 -2.74 -9.12 9.41
N LEU A 363 -1.86 -8.52 10.22
CA LEU A 363 -0.65 -9.19 10.71
C LEU A 363 -0.96 -10.47 11.49
N ALA A 364 -2.02 -10.47 12.30
CA ALA A 364 -2.44 -11.65 13.05
C ALA A 364 -2.96 -12.77 12.14
N LEU A 365 -3.75 -12.43 11.11
CA LEU A 365 -4.20 -13.40 10.09
C LEU A 365 -3.01 -13.99 9.33
N ASP A 366 -2.03 -13.16 9.00
CA ASP A 366 -0.78 -13.56 8.36
C ASP A 366 0.06 -14.50 9.23
N ALA A 367 0.15 -14.21 10.53
CA ALA A 367 0.82 -15.05 11.50
C ALA A 367 0.12 -16.41 11.67
N ILE A 368 -1.22 -16.44 11.73
CA ILE A 368 -2.01 -17.68 11.81
C ILE A 368 -1.82 -18.52 10.55
N SER A 369 -1.82 -17.87 9.38
CA SER A 369 -1.55 -18.55 8.11
C SER A 369 -0.16 -19.19 8.11
N LEU A 370 0.87 -18.43 8.49
CA LEU A 370 2.25 -18.94 8.53
C LEU A 370 2.41 -20.07 9.55
N ALA A 371 1.81 -19.93 10.74
CA ALA A 371 1.77 -20.97 11.75
C ALA A 371 1.12 -22.26 11.23
N SER A 372 0.09 -22.16 10.40
CA SER A 372 -0.58 -23.32 9.81
C SER A 372 0.30 -24.04 8.79
N ILE A 373 1.06 -23.29 7.98
CA ILE A 373 2.06 -23.84 7.06
C ILE A 373 3.12 -24.60 7.86
N TYR A 374 3.68 -23.97 8.89
CA TYR A 374 4.72 -24.60 9.73
C TYR A 374 4.20 -25.81 10.49
N PHE A 375 2.97 -25.75 11.00
CA PHE A 375 2.35 -26.89 11.64
C PHE A 375 2.18 -28.05 10.67
N LEU A 376 1.66 -27.80 9.46
CA LEU A 376 1.44 -28.84 8.45
C LEU A 376 2.76 -29.45 7.96
N ALA A 377 3.82 -28.64 7.82
CA ALA A 377 5.16 -29.12 7.50
C ALA A 377 5.79 -29.93 8.65
N ALA A 378 5.58 -29.50 9.90
CA ALA A 378 6.19 -30.08 11.09
C ALA A 378 5.48 -31.31 11.64
N ILE A 379 4.16 -31.47 11.46
CA ILE A 379 3.39 -32.54 12.12
C ILE A 379 3.90 -33.94 11.75
N GLY A 380 4.28 -34.18 10.49
CA GLY A 380 4.87 -35.47 10.08
C GLY A 380 6.22 -35.74 10.74
N LEU A 381 7.03 -34.70 10.92
CA LEU A 381 8.31 -34.75 11.63
C LEU A 381 8.10 -34.98 13.12
N ALA A 382 7.10 -34.34 13.73
CA ALA A 382 6.75 -34.51 15.14
C ALA A 382 6.35 -35.96 15.46
N ILE A 383 5.64 -36.63 14.55
CA ILE A 383 5.23 -38.02 14.69
C ILE A 383 6.43 -38.96 14.61
N THR A 384 7.21 -38.84 13.53
CA THR A 384 8.38 -39.70 13.29
C THR A 384 9.41 -39.55 14.41
N PHE A 385 9.70 -38.32 14.82
CA PHE A 385 10.65 -38.03 15.89
C PHE A 385 10.10 -38.39 17.27
N GLY A 386 8.81 -38.19 17.51
CA GLY A 386 8.17 -38.53 18.78
C GLY A 386 8.15 -40.03 19.10
N VAL A 387 7.96 -40.86 18.08
CA VAL A 387 7.86 -42.32 18.24
C VAL A 387 9.24 -42.98 18.21
N MET A 388 10.06 -42.65 17.22
CA MET A 388 11.34 -43.36 16.98
C MET A 388 12.57 -42.64 17.54
N ARG A 389 12.44 -41.37 17.96
CA ARG A 389 13.57 -40.51 18.39
C ARG A 389 14.70 -40.40 17.35
N VAL A 390 14.36 -40.58 16.07
CA VAL A 390 15.27 -40.45 14.94
C VAL A 390 15.11 -39.08 14.28
N ILE A 391 16.20 -38.35 14.12
CA ILE A 391 16.23 -37.10 13.35
C ILE A 391 16.30 -37.45 11.86
N ASN A 392 15.32 -36.98 11.09
CA ASN A 392 15.24 -37.23 9.66
C ASN A 392 15.41 -35.92 8.86
N MET A 393 16.60 -35.69 8.31
CA MET A 393 16.87 -34.51 7.48
C MET A 393 16.22 -34.58 6.09
N ALA A 394 15.91 -35.78 5.60
CA ALA A 394 15.20 -35.97 4.33
C ALA A 394 13.69 -35.66 4.43
N HIS A 395 13.18 -35.25 5.59
CA HIS A 395 11.74 -34.95 5.77
C HIS A 395 11.25 -33.86 4.80
N GLY A 396 12.07 -32.83 4.56
CA GLY A 396 11.76 -31.78 3.60
C GLY A 396 11.55 -32.32 2.18
N GLU A 397 12.22 -33.40 1.81
CA GLU A 397 12.07 -33.99 0.48
C GLU A 397 10.74 -34.73 0.30
N PHE A 398 10.11 -35.18 1.38
CA PHE A 398 8.73 -35.69 1.30
C PHE A 398 7.74 -34.56 1.00
N ILE A 399 7.98 -33.35 1.52
CA ILE A 399 7.22 -32.15 1.14
C ILE A 399 7.41 -31.86 -0.35
N MET A 400 8.66 -31.86 -0.82
CA MET A 400 8.99 -31.67 -2.24
C MET A 400 8.28 -32.72 -3.13
N MET A 401 8.38 -34.01 -2.80
CA MET A 401 7.74 -35.09 -3.57
C MET A 401 6.22 -34.93 -3.61
N GLY A 402 5.61 -34.48 -2.52
CA GLY A 402 4.19 -34.16 -2.48
C GLY A 402 3.79 -33.04 -3.46
N ALA A 403 4.55 -31.94 -3.44
CA ALA A 403 4.35 -30.81 -4.35
C ALA A 403 4.49 -31.23 -5.83
N TYR A 404 5.51 -32.01 -6.18
CA TYR A 404 5.67 -32.56 -7.53
C TYR A 404 4.58 -33.57 -7.89
N THR A 405 4.05 -34.33 -6.94
CA THR A 405 2.92 -35.22 -7.20
C THR A 405 1.69 -34.39 -7.62
N GLY A 406 1.43 -33.27 -6.93
CA GLY A 406 0.39 -32.33 -7.35
C GLY A 406 0.60 -31.80 -8.77
N TYR A 407 1.82 -31.39 -9.10
CA TYR A 407 2.16 -30.89 -10.43
C TYR A 407 1.96 -31.96 -11.51
N VAL A 408 2.43 -33.18 -11.27
CA VAL A 408 2.29 -34.29 -12.21
C VAL A 408 0.81 -34.64 -12.43
N VAL A 409 0.00 -34.65 -11.38
CA VAL A 409 -1.46 -34.89 -11.52
C VAL A 409 -2.12 -33.82 -12.40
N GLN A 410 -1.69 -32.55 -12.29
CA GLN A 410 -2.19 -31.46 -13.16
C GLN A 410 -1.83 -31.63 -14.63
N LEU A 411 -0.74 -32.33 -14.96
CA LEU A 411 -0.39 -32.64 -16.36
C LEU A 411 -1.38 -33.62 -17.00
N PHE A 412 -1.98 -34.51 -16.20
CA PHE A 412 -2.90 -35.54 -16.69
C PHE A 412 -4.38 -35.18 -16.49
N VAL A 413 -4.69 -34.31 -15.52
CA VAL A 413 -6.06 -33.89 -15.20
C VAL A 413 -6.19 -32.37 -15.42
N PRO A 414 -6.74 -31.94 -16.57
CA PRO A 414 -6.85 -30.52 -16.91
C PRO A 414 -7.76 -29.71 -15.97
N ASN A 415 -8.68 -30.37 -15.26
CA ASN A 415 -9.55 -29.72 -14.29
C ASN A 415 -8.81 -29.50 -12.96
N TYR A 416 -8.48 -28.25 -12.66
CA TYR A 416 -7.71 -27.87 -11.46
C TYR A 416 -8.38 -28.23 -10.12
N THR A 417 -9.71 -28.31 -10.06
CA THR A 417 -10.40 -28.73 -8.83
C THR A 417 -10.25 -30.24 -8.64
N MET A 418 -10.47 -31.01 -9.70
CA MET A 418 -10.33 -32.47 -9.65
C MET A 418 -8.87 -32.89 -9.44
N SER A 419 -7.92 -32.16 -10.02
CA SER A 419 -6.50 -32.46 -9.87
C SER A 419 -6.04 -32.33 -8.42
N ILE A 420 -6.49 -31.32 -7.67
CA ILE A 420 -6.15 -31.19 -6.23
C ILE A 420 -6.78 -32.30 -5.40
N ILE A 421 -8.06 -32.62 -5.64
CA ILE A 421 -8.78 -33.68 -4.92
C ILE A 421 -8.08 -35.04 -5.11
N LEU A 422 -7.52 -35.29 -6.30
CA LEU A 422 -6.74 -36.49 -6.60
C LEU A 422 -5.28 -36.38 -6.10
N ALA A 423 -4.68 -35.19 -6.14
CA ALA A 423 -3.31 -34.95 -5.72
C ALA A 423 -3.10 -35.21 -4.23
N ILE A 424 -4.03 -34.83 -3.36
CA ILE A 424 -3.92 -35.04 -1.91
C ILE A 424 -3.74 -36.54 -1.55
N PRO A 425 -4.64 -37.46 -1.93
CA PRO A 425 -4.48 -38.88 -1.62
C PRO A 425 -3.31 -39.53 -2.37
N LEU A 426 -3.01 -39.10 -3.60
CA LEU A 426 -1.86 -39.62 -4.35
C LEU A 426 -0.54 -39.17 -3.73
N ALA A 427 -0.41 -37.91 -3.33
CA ALA A 427 0.76 -37.39 -2.63
C ALA A 427 1.00 -38.18 -1.35
N PHE A 428 -0.05 -38.41 -0.56
CA PHE A 428 0.05 -39.27 0.62
C PHE A 428 0.55 -40.68 0.27
N ALA A 429 -0.02 -41.33 -0.74
CA ALA A 429 0.35 -42.70 -1.11
C ALA A 429 1.81 -42.79 -1.60
N VAL A 430 2.23 -41.86 -2.45
CA VAL A 430 3.60 -41.80 -3.00
C VAL A 430 4.61 -41.55 -1.88
N THR A 431 4.39 -40.55 -1.02
CA THR A 431 5.35 -40.23 0.03
C THR A 431 5.28 -41.23 1.19
N PHE A 432 4.13 -41.86 1.44
CA PHE A 432 4.02 -43.00 2.36
C PHE A 432 4.89 -44.16 1.88
N ALA A 433 4.77 -44.55 0.60
CA ALA A 433 5.57 -45.61 0.02
C ALA A 433 7.07 -45.28 0.04
N ALA A 434 7.44 -44.04 -0.31
CA ALA A 434 8.82 -43.57 -0.24
C ALA A 434 9.36 -43.57 1.20
N GLY A 435 8.54 -43.16 2.17
CA GLY A 435 8.89 -43.20 3.59
C GLY A 435 9.11 -44.62 4.09
N VAL A 436 8.22 -45.55 3.76
CA VAL A 436 8.38 -46.98 4.08
C VAL A 436 9.65 -47.55 3.44
N ALA A 437 9.94 -47.20 2.18
CA ALA A 437 11.15 -47.64 1.51
C ALA A 437 12.40 -47.12 2.22
N MET A 438 12.43 -45.83 2.59
CA MET A 438 13.55 -45.23 3.31
C MET A 438 13.75 -45.84 4.70
N GLU A 439 12.66 -46.09 5.42
CA GLU A 439 12.73 -46.77 6.73
C GLU A 439 13.32 -48.18 6.59
N ARG A 440 12.81 -48.98 5.66
CA ARG A 440 13.23 -50.38 5.49
C ARG A 440 14.64 -50.54 4.95
N LEU A 441 15.04 -49.70 4.00
CA LEU A 441 16.32 -49.82 3.33
C LEU A 441 17.46 -49.19 4.13
N VAL A 442 17.18 -48.15 4.92
CA VAL A 442 18.23 -47.36 5.57
C VAL A 442 18.02 -47.25 7.08
N ILE A 443 16.90 -46.67 7.52
CA ILE A 443 16.76 -46.24 8.93
C ILE A 443 16.72 -47.44 9.88
N ARG A 444 16.11 -48.55 9.50
CA ARG A 444 16.03 -49.76 10.32
C ARG A 444 17.40 -50.26 10.80
N TRP A 445 18.42 -50.10 9.97
CA TRP A 445 19.79 -50.53 10.26
C TRP A 445 20.53 -49.57 11.20
N LEU A 446 20.00 -48.35 11.39
CA LEU A 446 20.67 -47.25 12.06
C LEU A 446 19.94 -46.75 13.32
N TYR A 447 18.83 -47.37 13.75
CA TYR A 447 18.03 -46.91 14.90
C TYR A 447 18.81 -46.61 16.18
N HIS A 448 19.90 -47.34 16.42
CA HIS A 448 20.72 -47.19 17.63
C HIS A 448 21.90 -46.22 17.45
N ARG A 449 21.96 -45.53 16.31
CA ARG A 449 23.09 -44.68 15.89
C ARG A 449 22.56 -43.34 15.37
N PRO A 450 22.20 -42.41 16.27
CA PRO A 450 21.49 -41.18 15.89
C PRO A 450 22.30 -40.26 14.97
N LEU A 451 23.62 -40.14 15.19
CA LEU A 451 24.51 -39.35 14.34
C LEU A 451 24.64 -39.94 12.93
N GLU A 452 24.77 -41.27 12.82
CA GLU A 452 24.83 -41.95 11.52
C GLU A 452 23.52 -41.84 10.77
N THR A 453 22.37 -41.89 11.47
CA THR A 453 21.06 -41.70 10.85
C THR A 453 20.88 -40.28 10.32
N LEU A 454 21.36 -39.27 11.05
CA LEU A 454 21.35 -37.88 10.59
C LEU A 454 22.20 -37.70 9.32
N LEU A 455 23.41 -38.26 9.29
CA LEU A 455 24.29 -38.21 8.12
C LEU A 455 23.67 -38.96 6.92
N ALA A 456 23.10 -40.14 7.15
CA ALA A 456 22.46 -40.94 6.11
C ALA A 456 21.24 -40.22 5.51
N THR A 457 20.37 -39.66 6.36
CA THR A 457 19.18 -38.93 5.88
C THR A 457 19.55 -37.62 5.18
N PHE A 458 20.63 -36.95 5.60
CA PHE A 458 21.17 -35.80 4.86
C PHE A 458 21.67 -36.20 3.45
N GLY A 459 22.42 -37.30 3.34
CA GLY A 459 22.87 -37.83 2.05
C GLY A 459 21.71 -38.22 1.13
N ILE A 460 20.66 -38.84 1.69
CA ILE A 460 19.42 -39.14 0.95
C ILE A 460 18.73 -37.86 0.51
N SER A 461 18.72 -36.81 1.34
CA SER A 461 18.14 -35.51 0.98
C SER A 461 18.78 -34.98 -0.31
N ILE A 462 20.12 -34.93 -0.36
CA ILE A 462 20.88 -34.48 -1.53
C ILE A 462 20.57 -35.36 -2.75
N ALA A 463 20.52 -36.68 -2.56
CA ALA A 463 20.20 -37.61 -3.65
C ALA A 463 18.79 -37.38 -4.22
N LEU A 464 17.78 -37.20 -3.35
CA LEU A 464 16.40 -36.93 -3.76
C LEU A 464 16.26 -35.57 -4.46
N GLN A 465 16.92 -34.53 -3.97
CA GLN A 465 16.98 -33.23 -4.64
C GLN A 465 17.58 -33.36 -6.04
N GLN A 466 18.69 -34.10 -6.18
CA GLN A 466 19.32 -34.29 -7.48
C GLN A 466 18.46 -35.12 -8.43
N ILE A 467 17.77 -36.15 -7.93
CA ILE A 467 16.80 -36.92 -8.71
C ILE A 467 15.67 -36.00 -9.21
N ALA A 468 15.13 -35.14 -8.34
CA ALA A 468 14.10 -34.18 -8.73
C ALA A 468 14.60 -33.19 -9.79
N LYS A 469 15.83 -32.67 -9.66
CA LYS A 469 16.48 -31.82 -10.67
C LYS A 469 16.64 -32.54 -12.02
N ASN A 470 16.98 -33.83 -12.00
CA ASN A 470 17.14 -34.61 -13.22
C ASN A 470 15.80 -34.88 -13.93
N ILE A 471 14.72 -35.11 -13.18
CA ILE A 471 13.40 -35.42 -13.74
C ILE A 471 12.64 -34.16 -14.16
N PHE A 472 12.62 -33.13 -13.31
CA PHE A 472 11.76 -31.96 -13.48
C PHE A 472 12.51 -30.69 -13.93
N GLY A 473 13.85 -30.73 -13.90
CA GLY A 473 14.72 -29.57 -14.14
C GLY A 473 14.99 -28.75 -12.89
N THR A 474 15.79 -27.69 -13.04
CA THR A 474 16.11 -26.72 -11.97
C THR A 474 15.14 -25.54 -11.90
N GLN A 475 14.26 -25.40 -12.90
CA GLN A 475 13.29 -24.32 -12.96
C GLN A 475 12.07 -24.61 -12.08
N ALA A 476 11.52 -23.54 -11.52
CA ALA A 476 10.28 -23.61 -10.75
C ALA A 476 9.11 -24.06 -11.63
N ARG A 477 8.35 -25.07 -11.17
CA ARG A 477 7.14 -25.56 -11.81
C ARG A 477 5.91 -24.94 -11.12
N PRO A 478 4.95 -24.36 -11.88
CA PRO A 478 3.75 -23.81 -11.28
C PRO A 478 2.78 -24.94 -10.92
N LEU A 479 2.26 -24.91 -9.69
CA LEU A 479 1.09 -25.68 -9.31
C LEU A 479 -0.09 -24.71 -9.27
N THR A 480 -0.98 -24.82 -10.25
CA THR A 480 -2.04 -23.82 -10.46
C THR A 480 -3.23 -24.10 -9.55
N ALA A 481 -3.70 -23.08 -8.83
CA ALA A 481 -4.89 -23.18 -8.01
C ALA A 481 -6.17 -23.08 -8.87
N PRO A 482 -7.26 -23.80 -8.50
CA PRO A 482 -8.57 -23.65 -9.11
C PRO A 482 -9.17 -22.26 -8.82
N GLY A 483 -10.10 -21.81 -9.67
CA GLY A 483 -10.67 -20.46 -9.57
C GLY A 483 -11.37 -20.11 -8.25
N TRP A 484 -11.81 -21.09 -7.46
CA TRP A 484 -12.39 -20.84 -6.12
C TRP A 484 -11.33 -20.60 -5.03
N LEU A 485 -10.06 -20.92 -5.31
CA LEU A 485 -8.91 -20.54 -4.48
C LEU A 485 -8.22 -19.28 -4.99
N ASP A 486 -8.65 -18.74 -6.12
CA ASP A 486 -8.08 -17.52 -6.69
C ASP A 486 -8.63 -16.27 -6.00
N GLY A 487 -7.77 -15.27 -5.82
CA GLY A 487 -8.10 -14.03 -5.13
C GLY A 487 -8.03 -14.09 -3.60
N SER A 488 -8.75 -13.17 -2.96
CA SER A 488 -8.79 -12.97 -1.52
C SER A 488 -10.19 -12.64 -1.01
N LEU A 489 -10.44 -12.99 0.25
CA LEU A 489 -11.56 -12.49 1.02
C LEU A 489 -11.17 -11.10 1.55
N VAL A 490 -11.78 -10.06 0.99
CA VAL A 490 -11.52 -8.66 1.33
C VAL A 490 -12.55 -8.21 2.37
N PHE A 491 -12.09 -7.84 3.57
CA PHE A 491 -12.96 -7.25 4.59
C PHE A 491 -13.01 -5.72 4.46
N ASN A 492 -11.87 -5.11 4.17
CA ASN A 492 -11.70 -3.68 3.88
C ASN A 492 -10.39 -3.47 3.10
N ASP A 493 -10.04 -2.20 2.82
CA ASP A 493 -8.84 -1.84 2.04
C ASP A 493 -7.50 -2.26 2.68
N ILE A 494 -7.50 -2.63 3.96
CA ILE A 494 -6.31 -3.00 4.74
C ILE A 494 -6.27 -4.51 5.00
N VAL A 495 -7.38 -5.10 5.40
CA VAL A 495 -7.46 -6.50 5.85
C VAL A 495 -8.01 -7.36 4.71
N SER A 496 -7.13 -8.20 4.17
CA SER A 496 -7.53 -9.20 3.17
C SER A 496 -6.74 -10.49 3.35
N ILE A 497 -7.43 -11.62 3.23
CA ILE A 497 -6.80 -12.93 3.35
C ILE A 497 -7.02 -13.73 2.07
N SER A 498 -5.94 -14.23 1.47
CA SER A 498 -6.04 -15.07 0.28
C SER A 498 -6.78 -16.38 0.59
N TYR A 499 -7.63 -16.83 -0.33
CA TYR A 499 -8.35 -18.10 -0.18
C TYR A 499 -7.41 -19.31 -0.03
N ILE A 500 -6.22 -19.25 -0.63
CA ILE A 500 -5.17 -20.27 -0.45
C ILE A 500 -4.74 -20.38 1.01
N ARG A 501 -4.58 -19.25 1.71
CA ARG A 501 -4.20 -19.23 3.13
C ARG A 501 -5.29 -19.82 4.02
N ILE A 502 -6.56 -19.48 3.75
CA ILE A 502 -7.71 -20.09 4.43
C ILE A 502 -7.73 -21.60 4.18
N ALA A 503 -7.52 -22.04 2.93
CA ALA A 503 -7.52 -23.46 2.59
C ALA A 503 -6.40 -24.23 3.29
N ILE A 504 -5.19 -23.66 3.42
CA ILE A 504 -4.10 -24.26 4.19
C ILE A 504 -4.46 -24.36 5.67
N PHE A 505 -5.05 -23.32 6.26
CA PHE A 505 -5.52 -23.35 7.65
C PHE A 505 -6.56 -24.45 7.88
N VAL A 506 -7.57 -24.53 7.00
CA VAL A 506 -8.59 -25.58 7.06
C VAL A 506 -7.98 -26.97 6.88
N LEU A 507 -7.04 -27.13 5.93
CA LEU A 507 -6.34 -28.38 5.69
C LEU A 507 -5.51 -28.80 6.92
N ALA A 508 -4.82 -27.86 7.56
CA ALA A 508 -4.08 -28.10 8.80
C ALA A 508 -4.99 -28.58 9.93
N LEU A 509 -6.19 -27.98 10.09
CA LEU A 509 -7.18 -28.44 11.06
C LEU A 509 -7.75 -29.83 10.72
N LEU A 510 -8.03 -30.09 9.44
CA LEU A 510 -8.48 -31.41 8.98
C LEU A 510 -7.42 -32.48 9.26
N PHE A 511 -6.13 -32.19 9.04
CA PHE A 511 -5.05 -33.11 9.38
C PHE A 511 -4.86 -33.28 10.87
N LEU A 512 -4.97 -32.22 11.66
CA LEU A 512 -4.96 -32.33 13.12
C LEU A 512 -6.10 -33.24 13.59
N ALA A 513 -7.32 -33.06 13.07
CA ALA A 513 -8.47 -33.89 13.39
C ALA A 513 -8.26 -35.35 12.96
N LEU A 514 -7.81 -35.59 11.72
CA LEU A 514 -7.48 -36.91 11.20
C LEU A 514 -6.41 -37.59 12.06
N PHE A 515 -5.35 -36.85 12.40
CA PHE A 515 -4.28 -37.33 13.25
C PHE A 515 -4.80 -37.73 14.64
N LEU A 516 -5.55 -36.85 15.31
CA LEU A 516 -6.11 -37.11 16.63
C LEU A 516 -7.07 -38.30 16.59
N PHE A 517 -7.85 -38.44 15.53
CA PHE A 517 -8.71 -39.60 15.31
C PHE A 517 -7.89 -40.88 15.18
N VAL A 518 -6.89 -40.90 14.27
CA VAL A 518 -6.05 -42.08 14.05
C VAL A 518 -5.31 -42.47 15.34
N MET A 519 -4.73 -41.51 16.06
CA MET A 519 -4.01 -41.83 17.29
C MET A 519 -4.91 -42.18 18.47
N ASN A 520 -6.01 -41.47 18.70
CA ASN A 520 -6.80 -41.68 19.91
C ASN A 520 -7.90 -42.74 19.76
N ARG A 521 -8.35 -43.03 18.53
CA ARG A 521 -9.50 -43.90 18.29
C ARG A 521 -9.19 -45.18 17.51
N THR A 522 -8.00 -45.34 16.91
CA THR A 522 -7.68 -46.54 16.12
C THR A 522 -6.69 -47.49 16.80
N ARG A 523 -6.67 -48.75 16.35
CA ARG A 523 -5.72 -49.78 16.81
C ARG A 523 -4.26 -49.36 16.57
N LEU A 524 -3.97 -48.74 15.41
CA LEU A 524 -2.62 -48.25 15.10
C LEU A 524 -2.12 -47.29 16.18
N GLY A 525 -2.95 -46.34 16.63
CA GLY A 525 -2.58 -45.41 17.68
C GLY A 525 -2.34 -46.06 19.04
N LEU A 526 -3.11 -47.10 19.38
CA LEU A 526 -2.89 -47.89 20.59
C LEU A 526 -1.55 -48.65 20.53
N GLU A 527 -1.28 -49.29 19.40
CA GLU A 527 -0.04 -50.05 19.16
C GLU A 527 1.19 -49.14 19.14
N VAL A 528 1.10 -47.97 18.51
CA VAL A 528 2.15 -46.93 18.53
C VAL A 528 2.47 -46.52 19.97
N ARG A 529 1.46 -46.18 20.78
CA ARG A 529 1.69 -45.82 22.19
C ARG A 529 2.32 -46.97 22.98
N ALA A 530 1.85 -48.20 22.79
CA ALA A 530 2.41 -49.37 23.46
C ALA A 530 3.90 -49.58 23.11
N VAL A 531 4.24 -49.47 21.81
CA VAL A 531 5.62 -49.60 21.33
C VAL A 531 6.50 -48.47 21.83
N THR A 532 6.02 -47.21 21.84
CA THR A 532 6.82 -46.07 22.37
C THR A 532 7.14 -46.18 23.84
N GLN A 533 6.26 -46.79 24.66
CA GLN A 533 6.49 -46.92 26.09
C GLN A 533 7.44 -48.06 26.43
N ASN A 534 7.24 -49.24 25.82
CA ASN A 534 8.12 -50.39 26.02
C ASN A 534 8.05 -51.35 24.80
N PRO A 535 8.98 -51.23 23.84
CA PRO A 535 9.00 -52.07 22.65
C PRO A 535 9.10 -53.57 22.94
N ARG A 536 9.86 -53.96 23.98
CA ARG A 536 10.09 -55.37 24.34
C ARG A 536 8.83 -56.02 24.92
N MET A 537 8.11 -55.30 25.77
CA MET A 537 6.84 -55.76 26.31
C MET A 537 5.77 -55.82 25.21
N ALA A 538 5.70 -54.82 24.34
CA ALA A 538 4.78 -54.83 23.20
C ALA A 538 5.02 -56.05 22.27
N ALA A 539 6.30 -56.37 22.00
CA ALA A 539 6.67 -57.57 21.24
C ALA A 539 6.23 -58.88 21.91
N SER A 540 6.32 -58.96 23.25
CA SER A 540 5.87 -60.12 24.02
C SER A 540 4.34 -60.28 23.99
N MET A 541 3.61 -59.19 23.75
CA MET A 541 2.15 -59.17 23.59
C MET A 541 1.68 -59.38 22.13
N GLY A 542 2.60 -59.73 21.22
CA GLY A 542 2.28 -60.03 19.81
C GLY A 542 2.24 -58.82 18.88
N ILE A 543 2.60 -57.62 19.35
CA ILE A 543 2.72 -56.42 18.50
C ILE A 543 4.11 -56.40 17.87
N ASN A 544 4.22 -56.35 16.54
CA ASN A 544 5.52 -56.27 15.86
C ASN A 544 6.05 -54.82 15.85
N PRO A 545 7.09 -54.47 16.64
CA PRO A 545 7.57 -53.09 16.74
C PRO A 545 8.13 -52.55 15.41
N ASP A 546 8.80 -53.40 14.62
CA ASP A 546 9.35 -53.02 13.31
C ASP A 546 8.24 -52.63 12.33
N ARG A 547 7.10 -53.34 12.35
CA ARG A 547 5.94 -52.98 11.52
C ARG A 547 5.33 -51.65 11.95
N ILE A 548 5.27 -51.40 13.26
CA ILE A 548 4.72 -50.16 13.81
C ILE A 548 5.61 -48.97 13.49
N ASN A 549 6.93 -49.11 13.63
CA ASN A 549 7.88 -48.08 13.24
C ASN A 549 7.80 -47.77 11.74
N MET A 550 7.76 -48.80 10.89
CA MET A 550 7.56 -48.66 9.44
C MET A 550 6.27 -47.89 9.09
N LEU A 551 5.13 -48.30 9.65
CA LEU A 551 3.84 -47.65 9.38
C LEU A 551 3.81 -46.22 9.90
N THR A 552 4.41 -45.96 11.06
CA THR A 552 4.52 -44.62 11.64
C THR A 552 5.40 -43.72 10.79
N PHE A 553 6.53 -44.24 10.29
CA PHE A 553 7.42 -43.51 9.42
C PHE A 553 6.73 -43.15 8.09
N GLY A 554 6.13 -44.15 7.45
CA GLY A 554 5.33 -43.94 6.24
C GLY A 554 4.20 -42.95 6.44
N PHE A 555 3.48 -43.01 7.56
CA PHE A 555 2.40 -42.09 7.87
C PHE A 555 2.89 -40.64 8.04
N GLY A 556 4.02 -40.45 8.72
CA GLY A 556 4.66 -39.13 8.85
C GLY A 556 5.10 -38.55 7.50
N SER A 557 5.75 -39.36 6.65
CA SER A 557 6.11 -38.99 5.28
C SER A 557 4.88 -38.74 4.39
N GLY A 558 3.82 -39.51 4.57
CA GLY A 558 2.52 -39.35 3.93
C GLY A 558 1.95 -37.95 4.17
N ILE A 559 1.88 -37.53 5.44
CA ILE A 559 1.39 -36.21 5.81
C ILE A 559 2.28 -35.10 5.25
N ALA A 560 3.61 -35.29 5.27
CA ALA A 560 4.54 -34.35 4.66
C ALA A 560 4.27 -34.16 3.15
N GLY A 561 3.91 -35.22 2.44
CA GLY A 561 3.49 -35.15 1.04
C GLY A 561 2.25 -34.29 0.83
N ILE A 562 1.26 -34.41 1.72
CA ILE A 562 0.06 -33.57 1.63
C ILE A 562 0.38 -32.11 1.96
N ALA A 563 1.25 -31.87 2.94
CA ALA A 563 1.80 -30.55 3.21
C ALA A 563 2.46 -29.96 1.95
N GLY A 564 3.19 -30.79 1.20
CA GLY A 564 3.79 -30.46 -0.09
C GLY A 564 2.80 -29.95 -1.13
N VAL A 565 1.65 -30.60 -1.29
CA VAL A 565 0.61 -30.14 -2.22
C VAL A 565 0.09 -28.76 -1.80
N ALA A 566 -0.18 -28.57 -0.51
CA ALA A 566 -0.70 -27.31 0.02
C ALA A 566 0.32 -26.15 -0.10
N ILE A 567 1.57 -26.42 0.27
CA ILE A 567 2.68 -25.47 0.15
C ILE A 567 2.96 -25.16 -1.31
N GLY A 568 2.88 -26.14 -2.21
CA GLY A 568 3.05 -25.94 -3.66
C GLY A 568 1.98 -25.04 -4.29
N LEU A 569 0.77 -24.97 -3.71
CA LEU A 569 -0.28 -24.04 -4.17
C LEU A 569 0.00 -22.61 -3.71
N TYR A 570 0.69 -22.45 -2.58
CA TYR A 570 1.06 -21.15 -2.00
C TYR A 570 2.41 -20.62 -2.53
N ALA A 571 3.38 -21.51 -2.71
CA ALA A 571 4.74 -21.24 -3.11
C ALA A 571 5.11 -22.07 -4.35
N LYS A 572 6.07 -21.59 -5.16
CA LYS A 572 6.44 -22.27 -6.41
C LYS A 572 7.10 -23.62 -6.13
N VAL A 573 6.77 -24.66 -6.90
CA VAL A 573 7.37 -25.99 -6.75
C VAL A 573 8.80 -25.97 -7.30
N THR A 574 9.79 -26.19 -6.42
CA THR A 574 11.21 -26.26 -6.76
C THR A 574 11.84 -27.51 -6.16
N SER A 575 12.94 -27.97 -6.77
CA SER A 575 13.70 -29.14 -6.30
C SER A 575 14.45 -28.89 -4.99
N GLU A 576 14.44 -27.65 -4.47
CA GLU A 576 15.10 -27.25 -3.23
C GLU A 576 14.10 -26.78 -2.16
N MET A 577 12.80 -26.75 -2.47
CA MET A 577 11.74 -26.34 -1.54
C MET A 577 11.82 -27.10 -0.20
N GLY A 578 12.21 -28.37 -0.21
CA GLY A 578 12.35 -29.17 1.01
C GLY A 578 13.33 -28.55 2.01
N ALA A 579 14.42 -27.95 1.53
CA ALA A 579 15.43 -27.30 2.36
C ALA A 579 14.91 -26.02 3.04
N ASP A 580 14.01 -25.29 2.38
CA ASP A 580 13.42 -24.07 2.92
C ASP A 580 12.53 -24.35 4.15
N TYR A 581 11.85 -25.51 4.16
CA TYR A 581 10.88 -25.86 5.21
C TYR A 581 11.41 -26.83 6.26
N ILE A 582 12.49 -27.59 6.01
CA ILE A 582 13.01 -28.56 6.99
C ILE A 582 13.50 -27.89 8.27
N VAL A 583 14.21 -26.76 8.15
CA VAL A 583 14.74 -26.02 9.31
C VAL A 583 13.58 -25.48 10.15
N GLN A 584 12.58 -24.86 9.51
CA GLN A 584 11.38 -24.34 10.18
C GLN A 584 10.56 -25.45 10.84
N SER A 585 10.42 -26.59 10.17
CA SER A 585 9.73 -27.77 10.71
C SER A 585 10.45 -28.31 11.95
N PHE A 586 11.78 -28.41 11.92
CA PHE A 586 12.57 -28.87 13.05
C PHE A 586 12.50 -27.88 14.22
N MET A 587 12.68 -26.58 13.97
CA MET A 587 12.53 -25.53 14.99
C MET A 587 11.16 -25.61 15.65
N THR A 588 10.10 -25.75 14.87
CA THR A 588 8.72 -25.90 15.34
C THR A 588 8.54 -27.09 16.29
N VAL A 589 9.07 -28.27 15.94
CA VAL A 589 8.98 -29.47 16.77
C VAL A 589 9.79 -29.35 18.06
N VAL A 590 11.02 -28.82 17.97
CA VAL A 590 11.91 -28.69 19.14
C VAL A 590 11.36 -27.67 20.13
N VAL A 591 10.94 -26.50 19.63
CA VAL A 591 10.29 -25.46 20.42
C VAL A 591 9.01 -25.99 21.06
N GLY A 592 8.18 -26.69 20.29
CA GLY A 592 6.92 -27.25 20.78
C GLY A 592 7.08 -28.31 21.87
N GLY A 593 8.17 -29.06 21.81
CA GLY A 593 8.41 -30.25 22.62
C GLY A 593 8.29 -31.50 21.75
N VAL A 594 9.41 -32.21 21.63
CA VAL A 594 9.55 -33.40 20.78
C VAL A 594 8.48 -34.42 21.12
N GLY A 595 7.73 -34.90 20.13
CA GLY A 595 6.75 -35.96 20.29
C GLY A 595 5.45 -35.57 20.99
N ASN A 596 5.21 -34.28 21.22
CA ASN A 596 3.90 -33.76 21.61
C ASN A 596 3.32 -32.88 20.50
N ILE A 597 2.12 -33.23 20.02
CA ILE A 597 1.52 -32.54 18.87
C ILE A 597 0.79 -31.27 19.26
N TRP A 598 0.22 -31.20 20.47
CA TRP A 598 -0.18 -29.92 21.03
C TRP A 598 1.04 -29.01 21.23
N GLY A 599 2.16 -29.60 21.62
CA GLY A 599 3.45 -28.93 21.65
C GLY A 599 3.82 -28.38 20.27
N THR A 600 3.76 -29.21 19.23
CA THR A 600 4.09 -28.83 17.85
C THR A 600 3.16 -27.73 17.32
N LEU A 601 1.86 -27.76 17.65
CA LEU A 601 0.90 -26.70 17.29
C LEU A 601 1.25 -25.36 17.96
N LEU A 602 1.54 -25.38 19.26
CA LEU A 602 1.97 -24.18 19.99
C LEU A 602 3.33 -23.68 19.51
N GLY A 603 4.25 -24.60 19.19
CA GLY A 603 5.56 -24.30 18.62
C GLY A 603 5.42 -23.61 17.26
N ALA A 604 4.56 -24.14 16.38
CA ALA A 604 4.30 -23.58 15.06
C ALA A 604 3.66 -22.19 15.17
N SER A 605 2.74 -22.03 16.13
CA SER A 605 2.11 -20.74 16.43
C SER A 605 3.13 -19.72 16.93
N MET A 606 3.98 -20.09 17.87
CA MET A 606 5.00 -19.19 18.43
C MET A 606 6.06 -18.81 17.39
N VAL A 607 6.55 -19.79 16.62
CA VAL A 607 7.50 -19.55 15.52
C VAL A 607 6.87 -18.69 14.43
N GLY A 608 5.63 -18.98 14.01
CA GLY A 608 4.94 -18.18 12.98
C GLY A 608 4.68 -16.74 13.42
N VAL A 609 4.16 -16.53 14.64
CA VAL A 609 3.91 -15.20 15.21
C VAL A 609 5.21 -14.43 15.40
N PHE A 610 6.25 -15.06 15.95
CA PHE A 610 7.54 -14.41 16.13
C PHE A 610 8.15 -13.99 14.79
N GLN A 611 8.07 -14.84 13.76
CA GLN A 611 8.61 -14.49 12.45
C GLN A 611 7.91 -13.27 11.86
N LYS A 612 6.57 -13.27 11.86
CA LYS A 612 5.79 -12.14 11.35
C LYS A 612 5.97 -10.87 12.17
N GLY A 613 6.11 -10.98 13.48
CA GLY A 613 6.45 -9.84 14.34
C GLY A 613 7.82 -9.24 14.01
N VAL A 614 8.84 -10.06 13.77
CA VAL A 614 10.18 -9.58 13.38
C VAL A 614 10.17 -8.97 11.98
N GLU A 615 9.46 -9.58 11.02
CA GLU A 615 9.28 -9.02 9.67
C GLU A 615 8.56 -7.66 9.72
N TRP A 616 7.56 -7.50 10.59
CA TRP A 616 6.85 -6.23 10.77
C TRP A 616 7.74 -5.15 11.40
N LEU A 617 8.61 -5.49 12.36
CA LEU A 617 9.57 -4.57 12.95
C LEU A 617 10.74 -4.21 12.01
N ASN A 618 11.10 -5.10 11.08
CA ASN A 618 12.17 -4.89 10.10
C ASN A 618 11.73 -5.18 8.65
N PRO A 619 10.84 -4.36 8.05
CA PRO A 619 10.30 -4.61 6.71
C PRO A 619 11.37 -4.64 5.61
N SER A 620 12.49 -3.94 5.80
CA SER A 620 13.57 -3.81 4.82
C SER A 620 14.54 -4.99 4.79
N ASN A 621 14.50 -5.90 5.77
CA ASN A 621 15.44 -7.02 5.86
C ASN A 621 14.76 -8.32 6.31
N THR A 622 14.10 -9.00 5.37
CA THR A 622 13.44 -10.29 5.62
C THR A 622 14.42 -11.41 5.99
N LEU A 623 15.68 -11.33 5.57
CA LEU A 623 16.72 -12.29 5.96
C LEU A 623 17.06 -12.18 7.46
N ALA A 624 16.95 -10.99 8.04
CA ALA A 624 17.15 -10.82 9.48
C ALA A 624 16.12 -11.60 10.30
N ALA A 625 14.90 -11.81 9.78
CA ALA A 625 13.87 -12.57 10.47
C ALA A 625 14.29 -14.03 10.70
N GLN A 626 14.96 -14.66 9.74
CA GLN A 626 15.50 -16.02 9.91
C GLN A 626 16.62 -16.07 10.95
N THR A 627 17.54 -15.10 10.93
CA THR A 627 18.64 -15.03 11.91
C THR A 627 18.10 -14.83 13.33
N TYR A 628 17.17 -13.89 13.51
CA TYR A 628 16.54 -13.64 14.81
C TYR A 628 15.70 -14.84 15.27
N MET A 629 15.06 -15.57 14.34
CA MET A 629 14.35 -16.80 14.66
C MET A 629 15.30 -17.85 15.26
N ILE A 630 16.44 -18.10 14.61
CA ILE A 630 17.41 -19.09 15.09
C ILE A 630 17.92 -18.69 16.49
N LEU A 631 18.27 -17.41 16.69
CA LEU A 631 18.69 -16.90 17.99
C LEU A 631 17.59 -17.06 19.05
N PHE A 632 16.35 -16.73 18.71
CA PHE A 632 15.20 -16.91 19.58
C PHE A 632 15.02 -18.38 19.99
N VAL A 633 15.10 -19.31 19.04
CA VAL A 633 14.97 -20.74 19.32
C VAL A 633 16.12 -21.24 20.20
N ILE A 634 17.36 -20.81 19.95
CA ILE A 634 18.52 -21.16 20.78
C ILE A 634 18.30 -20.68 22.23
N LEU A 635 17.94 -19.42 22.41
CA LEU A 635 17.65 -18.86 23.74
C LEU A 635 16.46 -19.57 24.40
N PHE A 636 15.39 -19.80 23.66
CA PHE A 636 14.20 -20.49 24.15
C PHE A 636 14.54 -21.90 24.66
N ILE A 637 15.32 -22.68 23.93
CA ILE A 637 15.75 -24.03 24.34
C ILE A 637 16.65 -23.97 25.58
N GLN A 638 17.52 -22.96 25.71
CA GLN A 638 18.34 -22.79 26.92
C GLN A 638 17.47 -22.61 28.17
N PHE A 639 16.36 -21.86 28.08
CA PHE A 639 15.43 -21.67 29.20
C PHE A 639 14.41 -22.80 29.36
N ARG A 640 14.00 -23.44 28.25
CA ARG A 640 12.97 -24.49 28.18
C ARG A 640 13.50 -25.67 27.35
N PRO A 641 14.44 -26.49 27.88
CA PRO A 641 15.09 -27.56 27.12
C PRO A 641 14.15 -28.71 26.71
N ARG A 642 12.98 -28.80 27.35
CA ARG A 642 11.94 -29.80 27.03
C ARG A 642 10.85 -29.26 26.09
N GLY A 643 11.00 -28.04 25.56
CA GLY A 643 10.00 -27.35 24.75
C GLY A 643 8.84 -26.75 25.56
N ILE A 644 7.83 -26.22 24.86
CA ILE A 644 6.63 -25.62 25.47
C ILE A 644 5.86 -26.67 26.29
N ILE A 645 5.62 -27.85 25.71
CA ILE A 645 4.93 -28.96 26.38
C ILE A 645 5.84 -30.18 26.45
N ALA A 646 6.25 -30.54 27.67
CA ALA A 646 6.99 -31.76 27.92
C ALA A 646 6.10 -33.01 27.83
N LEU A 647 6.62 -34.11 27.27
CA LEU A 647 6.02 -35.44 27.40
C LEU A 647 6.00 -35.88 28.87
N LYS A 648 4.84 -36.32 29.38
CA LYS A 648 4.72 -36.92 30.71
C LYS A 648 4.94 -38.44 30.64
N GLY A 649 5.92 -38.95 31.40
CA GLY A 649 6.16 -40.39 31.60
C GLY A 649 7.62 -40.73 31.95
N ARG A 650 7.87 -41.94 32.49
CA ARG A 650 9.22 -42.44 32.89
C ARG A 650 10.27 -42.43 31.77
N ALA A 651 9.86 -42.26 30.51
CA ALA A 651 10.74 -42.11 29.36
C ALA A 651 11.42 -40.73 29.25
N ALA A 652 11.06 -39.77 30.12
CA ALA A 652 11.67 -38.44 30.23
C ALA A 652 12.86 -38.39 31.23
N GLU A 653 13.11 -39.49 31.94
CA GLU A 653 14.15 -39.64 32.98
C GLU A 653 15.29 -40.61 32.56
N ALA A 654 15.29 -41.10 31.32
CA ALA A 654 16.28 -42.04 30.78
C ALA A 654 17.18 -41.39 29.74
#